data_AF-A0A0P7BW65-F1
#
_entry.id   AF-A0A0P7BW65-F1
#
_cell.length_a   1.000
_cell.length_b   1.000
_cell.length_c   1.000
_cell.angle_alpha   90.00
_cell.angle_beta   90.00
_cell.angle_gamma   90.00
#
_symmetry.space_group_name_H-M   'P 1'
#
loop_
_entity.id
_entity.type
_entity.pdbx_description
1 polymer ?
#
loop_
_entity_poly.entity_id
_entity_poly.type
_entity_poly.pdbx_seq_one_letter_code
_entity_poly.pdbx_strand_id
1 'polypeptide(L)'
;MPSRPRQNAPTSLRISPPTEFTLKSEAVGEYKDVDMYSPLGSPTLAASTAKLRNKVPAQMMRYLRLYFACVCIILIILNIDVLPTIPSPWNTLHSKKQSPLSLAPGSSFPQKIWQTWKVNPLDFEEKDTLNVRSWLEKNPGMRYEVLTDANEMSYVEQYFGPNGFKRQDIVDFYRSINIPIIKADLLRYMIMYAEGGVYADIDVEALRPVHRFIPERYDEKDIDMIVGVEIDQPDFRDHPILGKKSMSFCQWTLISRPQQPVMLRLIENIMAWLKAVAKKQGVSLADVQLDFDQVISGTGPSAFTIALIEEMNKRAHGTEVTWDMFHNLDESKVVGRVLVLDVEAFCAGQGHSDSGNHNARGALVKHHYHASNWPSRHPRFSHPVYGQVEDCNWELECVRKWDENVAEFDKLTEEEKKQRIDEKQAEEPKDEINRRKWHKLFDPTASRGEAASTARSDASNDDCTYLLWTDRPPTTERCLSSTPSSVTTPLHGSHGTSLFDYSGKHLTQLRLMHHYGTVTVKSFAVAFQLQERLVQGLQVDVPSLAFKHPFLLDTVLLVATIHMASTDPQSVSMFDVATYRSQAISAVRGELANISNENIRAIRMSSLLLGATSFAADRVTGYSGIWLTNFLALTIGSRTFMPSGTEDRPERYAHGMELIDTVIVSGVAQNHSLLPPILQTALHIEEGDDDWACRHELYRAASGIAKLFEALHQPHTRLSIVFQLKAWPFFCVSEGFVQLARQERPRALIIMAYYLVFLQYFPDIWLYEDVATGDLRKMANILGPEWHELLSVPMAAVLMEDESSLTEFLLQQVPDKPTMNPEFIELWEDGALISLP
;
A
#
# COMPACT_ATOMS: atom_id res chain seq x y z
N MET A 1 -7.03 16.22 -99.20
CA MET A 1 -6.95 17.70 -99.31
C MET A 1 -6.73 18.29 -97.89
N PRO A 2 -6.39 19.58 -97.73
CA PRO A 2 -5.28 20.02 -96.85
C PRO A 2 -5.75 20.50 -95.44
N SER A 3 -4.95 21.08 -94.53
CA SER A 3 -3.59 21.69 -94.54
C SER A 3 -2.90 21.54 -93.15
N ARG A 4 -1.57 21.46 -92.92
CA ARG A 4 -0.33 22.12 -93.45
C ARG A 4 -0.13 23.60 -93.00
N PRO A 5 1.11 24.15 -92.87
CA PRO A 5 2.45 23.51 -92.70
C PRO A 5 3.53 24.28 -91.86
N ARG A 6 4.76 23.69 -91.79
CA ARG A 6 6.14 24.23 -91.46
C ARG A 6 6.57 24.22 -89.97
N GLN A 7 7.73 23.66 -89.54
CA GLN A 7 9.16 23.59 -90.00
C GLN A 7 10.04 24.75 -89.45
N ASN A 8 11.29 24.59 -88.97
CA ASN A 8 12.31 23.53 -89.17
C ASN A 8 13.42 23.47 -88.07
N ALA A 9 14.22 22.37 -88.03
CA ALA A 9 15.62 22.24 -87.55
C ALA A 9 15.96 22.10 -86.01
N PRO A 10 17.16 21.56 -85.62
CA PRO A 10 17.28 20.59 -84.51
C PRO A 10 18.53 20.69 -83.55
N THR A 11 18.77 19.71 -82.65
CA THR A 11 20.03 18.88 -82.49
C THR A 11 20.35 18.36 -81.05
N SER A 12 20.94 17.15 -80.94
CA SER A 12 21.75 16.53 -79.84
C SER A 12 21.09 15.81 -78.62
N LEU A 13 21.85 14.84 -78.05
CA LEU A 13 21.50 13.95 -76.92
C LEU A 13 22.69 13.85 -75.92
N ARG A 14 22.41 13.52 -74.63
CA ARG A 14 23.02 12.46 -73.75
C ARG A 14 22.92 12.82 -72.24
N ILE A 15 22.26 12.00 -71.40
CA ILE A 15 22.75 10.86 -70.56
C ILE A 15 23.38 11.27 -69.19
N SER A 16 22.89 10.64 -68.10
CA SER A 16 23.32 10.69 -66.66
C SER A 16 24.42 9.65 -66.31
N PRO A 17 24.83 9.35 -65.04
CA PRO A 17 24.57 9.94 -63.70
C PRO A 17 25.81 10.76 -63.22
N PRO A 18 26.64 10.50 -62.14
CA PRO A 18 26.63 9.55 -60.98
C PRO A 18 25.65 9.94 -59.85
N THR A 19 25.47 9.26 -58.70
CA THR A 19 26.08 8.04 -58.04
C THR A 19 27.26 8.27 -57.05
N GLU A 20 27.38 7.32 -56.11
CA GLU A 20 28.27 7.11 -54.93
C GLU A 20 29.76 7.54 -55.02
N PHE A 21 30.47 7.57 -53.87
CA PHE A 21 31.60 6.64 -53.67
C PHE A 21 32.02 6.42 -52.18
N THR A 22 32.57 5.24 -51.89
CA THR A 22 33.03 4.75 -50.57
C THR A 22 34.54 4.56 -50.49
N LEU A 23 35.09 4.60 -49.26
CA LEU A 23 36.31 3.91 -48.79
C LEU A 23 36.12 3.61 -47.28
N LYS A 24 36.68 2.59 -46.59
CA LYS A 24 37.43 1.36 -46.92
C LYS A 24 38.63 1.48 -47.88
N SER A 25 39.86 1.15 -47.50
CA SER A 25 40.42 0.64 -46.21
C SER A 25 41.91 1.15 -46.14
N GLU A 26 42.86 0.76 -45.30
CA GLU A 26 43.29 -0.53 -44.72
C GLU A 26 44.18 -0.29 -43.48
N ALA A 27 44.55 -1.37 -42.77
CA ALA A 27 45.50 -1.33 -41.67
C ALA A 27 46.82 -2.03 -42.03
N VAL A 28 47.93 -1.34 -41.82
CA VAL A 28 49.27 -1.90 -41.58
C VAL A 28 49.91 -1.04 -40.49
N GLY A 29 50.70 -1.63 -39.59
CA GLY A 29 51.25 -0.90 -38.45
C GLY A 29 52.74 -1.17 -38.20
N GLU A 30 53.16 -0.77 -37.00
CA GLU A 30 54.41 -1.11 -36.32
C GLU A 30 55.71 -0.42 -36.81
N TYR A 31 56.66 -0.31 -35.87
CA TYR A 31 58.00 0.31 -35.94
C TYR A 31 58.07 1.83 -36.20
N LYS A 32 59.13 2.55 -35.77
CA LYS A 32 59.91 2.59 -34.50
C LYS A 32 61.00 3.66 -34.68
N ASP A 33 61.54 4.17 -33.56
CA ASP A 33 62.85 4.85 -33.45
C ASP A 33 63.03 6.18 -34.25
N VAL A 34 63.98 7.08 -33.92
CA VAL A 34 64.33 7.69 -32.62
C VAL A 34 65.13 9.00 -32.88
N ASP A 35 64.85 10.07 -32.12
CA ASP A 35 65.64 11.33 -32.00
C ASP A 35 65.94 12.15 -33.31
N MET A 36 66.33 13.44 -33.31
CA MET A 36 67.21 14.17 -32.38
C MET A 36 67.15 15.71 -32.56
N TYR A 37 67.64 16.46 -31.56
CA TYR A 37 68.04 17.90 -31.53
C TYR A 37 67.00 19.05 -31.37
N SER A 38 66.83 19.48 -30.10
CA SER A 38 67.26 20.79 -29.53
C SER A 38 66.61 22.15 -29.94
N PRO A 39 66.75 23.24 -29.12
CA PRO A 39 67.06 23.33 -27.67
C PRO A 39 66.22 24.37 -26.85
N LEU A 40 66.36 24.29 -25.51
CA LEU A 40 66.31 25.37 -24.48
C LEU A 40 65.60 26.72 -24.77
N GLY A 41 64.59 27.07 -23.96
CA GLY A 41 64.13 28.47 -23.81
C GLY A 41 62.89 28.68 -22.91
N SER A 42 63.08 29.24 -21.72
CA SER A 42 62.02 29.74 -20.79
C SER A 42 61.61 31.19 -21.15
N PRO A 43 60.74 31.95 -20.42
CA PRO A 43 60.02 31.65 -19.16
C PRO A 43 58.57 32.21 -19.01
N THR A 44 57.97 32.01 -17.81
CA THR A 44 56.95 32.89 -17.15
C THR A 44 55.53 32.96 -17.76
N LEU A 45 54.48 33.42 -17.04
CA LEU A 45 54.41 34.25 -15.82
C LEU A 45 53.25 33.83 -14.89
N ALA A 46 53.38 34.11 -13.58
CA ALA A 46 52.34 33.86 -12.58
C ALA A 46 51.67 35.15 -12.09
N ALA A 47 50.42 35.02 -11.62
CA ALA A 47 49.66 35.86 -10.69
C ALA A 47 49.96 37.38 -10.55
N SER A 48 48.92 38.21 -10.65
CA SER A 48 48.83 39.44 -9.84
C SER A 48 47.37 39.79 -9.49
N THR A 49 47.21 40.57 -8.41
CA THR A 49 45.93 40.81 -7.72
C THR A 49 45.27 42.14 -8.14
N ALA A 50 43.94 42.21 -8.07
CA ALA A 50 43.22 43.49 -8.12
C ALA A 50 41.96 43.47 -7.23
N LYS A 51 41.89 44.38 -6.24
CA LYS A 51 40.67 44.69 -5.49
C LYS A 51 39.88 45.75 -6.25
N LEU A 52 38.61 45.50 -6.59
CA LEU A 52 37.72 46.52 -7.16
C LEU A 52 36.41 46.67 -6.37
N ARG A 53 36.42 47.66 -5.46
CA ARG A 53 35.30 48.03 -4.60
C ARG A 53 34.37 49.01 -5.33
N ASN A 54 33.45 48.49 -6.14
CA ASN A 54 32.44 49.30 -6.80
C ASN A 54 31.38 49.79 -5.79
N LYS A 55 31.50 51.04 -5.34
CA LYS A 55 30.42 51.74 -4.65
C LYS A 55 29.28 52.00 -5.65
N VAL A 56 28.07 51.55 -5.33
CA VAL A 56 26.85 51.89 -6.08
C VAL A 56 26.68 53.42 -6.13
N PRO A 57 26.48 54.05 -7.31
CA PRO A 57 26.36 55.50 -7.43
C PRO A 57 25.19 56.08 -6.61
N ALA A 58 25.37 57.28 -6.05
CA ALA A 58 24.38 57.90 -5.17
C ALA A 58 23.02 58.17 -5.84
N GLN A 59 22.98 58.41 -7.16
CA GLN A 59 21.74 58.48 -7.93
C GLN A 59 21.01 57.14 -7.97
N MET A 60 21.73 56.03 -8.16
CA MET A 60 21.15 54.68 -8.20
C MET A 60 20.56 54.30 -6.83
N MET A 61 21.20 54.69 -5.71
CA MET A 61 20.62 54.56 -4.37
C MET A 61 19.37 55.43 -4.16
N ARG A 62 19.25 56.58 -4.85
CA ARG A 62 18.05 57.45 -4.79
C ARG A 62 16.88 56.81 -5.55
N TYR A 63 17.14 56.23 -6.72
CA TYR A 63 16.14 55.45 -7.46
C TYR A 63 15.78 54.15 -6.76
N LEU A 64 16.72 53.45 -6.12
CA LEU A 64 16.44 52.23 -5.36
C LEU A 64 15.51 52.50 -4.17
N ARG A 65 15.68 53.63 -3.47
CA ARG A 65 14.75 54.06 -2.41
C ARG A 65 13.36 54.42 -2.94
N LEU A 66 13.29 55.08 -4.10
CA LEU A 66 12.01 55.34 -4.77
C LEU A 66 11.34 54.04 -5.22
N TYR A 67 12.10 53.09 -5.76
CA TYR A 67 11.59 51.78 -6.18
C TYR A 67 11.09 50.97 -4.98
N PHE A 68 11.83 50.96 -3.86
CA PHE A 68 11.40 50.30 -2.63
C PHE A 68 10.17 50.98 -2.02
N ALA A 69 10.10 52.31 -2.03
CA ALA A 69 8.91 53.05 -1.60
C ALA A 69 7.70 52.75 -2.50
N CYS A 70 7.87 52.70 -3.82
CA CYS A 70 6.82 52.29 -4.76
C CYS A 70 6.39 50.84 -4.51
N VAL A 71 7.31 49.90 -4.29
CA VAL A 71 6.98 48.51 -3.93
C VAL A 71 6.23 48.43 -2.61
N CYS A 72 6.63 49.16 -1.57
CA CYS A 72 5.89 49.24 -0.31
C CYS A 72 4.49 49.86 -0.48
N ILE A 73 4.36 50.93 -1.27
CA ILE A 73 3.06 51.56 -1.57
C ILE A 73 2.17 50.62 -2.38
N ILE A 74 2.72 49.90 -3.36
CA ILE A 74 2.01 48.89 -4.15
C ILE A 74 1.58 47.73 -3.23
N LEU A 75 2.44 47.24 -2.33
CA LEU A 75 2.06 46.21 -1.36
C LEU A 75 0.97 46.69 -0.38
N ILE A 76 1.03 47.95 0.08
CA ILE A 76 -0.01 48.55 0.93
C ILE A 76 -1.33 48.72 0.18
N ILE A 77 -1.31 49.08 -1.11
CA ILE A 77 -2.50 49.21 -1.95
C ILE A 77 -3.10 47.83 -2.27
N LEU A 78 -2.26 46.84 -2.63
CA LEU A 78 -2.67 45.46 -2.91
C LEU A 78 -3.16 44.70 -1.66
N ASN A 79 -2.88 45.20 -0.46
CA ASN A 79 -3.37 44.65 0.80
C ASN A 79 -4.25 45.66 1.58
N ILE A 80 -4.77 46.70 0.91
CA ILE A 80 -5.53 47.76 1.60
C ILE A 80 -6.87 47.21 2.13
N ASP A 81 -7.42 46.20 1.46
CA ASP A 81 -8.61 45.43 1.87
C ASP A 81 -8.33 44.44 3.03
N VAL A 82 -7.07 44.28 3.43
CA VAL A 82 -6.64 43.45 4.58
C VAL A 82 -6.47 44.29 5.85
N LEU A 83 -6.30 45.62 5.74
CA LEU A 83 -6.23 46.51 6.89
C LEU A 83 -7.50 46.52 7.78
N PRO A 84 -8.73 46.32 7.26
CA PRO A 84 -9.93 46.16 8.09
C PRO A 84 -10.03 44.83 8.85
N THR A 85 -9.25 43.80 8.49
CA THR A 85 -9.37 42.44 9.06
C THR A 85 -8.34 42.12 10.14
N ILE A 86 -7.44 43.06 10.47
CA ILE A 86 -6.58 42.97 11.66
C ILE A 86 -7.47 43.06 12.91
N PRO A 87 -7.55 42.02 13.77
CA PRO A 87 -8.35 42.09 14.98
C PRO A 87 -7.74 43.09 15.96
N SER A 88 -8.57 43.94 16.57
CA SER A 88 -8.17 44.73 17.73
C SER A 88 -7.63 43.80 18.82
N PRO A 89 -6.48 44.09 19.48
CA PRO A 89 -5.91 43.23 20.53
C PRO A 89 -6.87 42.93 21.71
N TRP A 90 -7.93 43.72 21.84
CA TRP A 90 -8.97 43.57 22.85
C TRP A 90 -9.96 42.42 22.58
N ASN A 91 -10.12 41.99 21.32
CA ASN A 91 -11.08 40.92 20.97
C ASN A 91 -10.66 39.54 21.49
N THR A 92 -9.36 39.31 21.69
CA THR A 92 -8.81 38.02 22.16
C THR A 92 -9.13 37.73 23.64
N LEU A 93 -9.62 38.72 24.40
CA LEU A 93 -10.00 38.56 25.82
C LEU A 93 -11.41 38.00 26.05
N HIS A 94 -12.16 37.68 24.99
CA HIS A 94 -13.51 37.13 25.09
C HIS A 94 -13.62 35.74 24.44
N SER A 95 -12.96 34.77 25.07
CA SER A 95 -13.23 33.35 24.84
C SER A 95 -14.70 33.04 25.13
N LYS A 96 -15.50 32.85 24.07
CA LYS A 96 -16.85 32.30 24.19
C LYS A 96 -16.72 30.84 24.60
N LYS A 97 -17.26 30.49 25.77
CA LYS A 97 -17.57 29.10 26.11
C LYS A 97 -18.29 28.45 24.93
N GLN A 98 -17.79 27.31 24.46
CA GLN A 98 -18.55 26.47 23.53
C GLN A 98 -19.86 26.08 24.21
N SER A 99 -20.96 26.19 23.47
CA SER A 99 -22.27 25.70 23.91
C SER A 99 -22.26 24.17 23.98
N PRO A 100 -23.08 23.54 24.85
CA PRO A 100 -23.22 22.09 24.87
C PRO A 100 -23.53 21.53 23.48
N LEU A 101 -22.92 20.39 23.15
CA LEU A 101 -23.27 19.62 21.95
C LEU A 101 -24.77 19.28 21.99
N SER A 102 -25.46 19.47 20.86
CA SER A 102 -26.88 19.16 20.76
C SER A 102 -27.11 17.65 20.84
N LEU A 103 -27.66 17.19 21.97
CA LEU A 103 -28.12 15.82 22.12
C LEU A 103 -29.20 15.49 21.08
N ALA A 104 -29.18 14.27 20.55
CA ALA A 104 -30.29 13.74 19.77
C ALA A 104 -31.54 13.63 20.69
N PRO A 105 -32.76 13.97 20.22
CA PRO A 105 -33.94 13.97 21.08
C PRO A 105 -34.22 12.59 21.72
N GLY A 106 -33.95 12.48 23.02
CA GLY A 106 -34.21 11.28 23.83
C GLY A 106 -32.95 10.61 24.39
N SER A 107 -31.79 10.74 23.75
CA SER A 107 -30.52 10.18 24.28
C SER A 107 -29.74 11.23 25.06
N SER A 108 -29.01 10.75 26.07
CA SER A 108 -28.28 11.50 27.08
C SER A 108 -26.81 11.11 27.18
N PHE A 109 -26.38 10.04 26.50
CA PHE A 109 -24.98 9.82 26.15
C PHE A 109 -24.52 10.84 25.09
N PRO A 110 -23.25 11.29 25.11
CA PRO A 110 -22.71 12.17 24.08
C PRO A 110 -22.82 11.51 22.70
N GLN A 111 -23.39 12.23 21.73
CA GLN A 111 -23.59 11.73 20.37
C GLN A 111 -22.31 11.86 19.53
N LYS A 112 -21.22 11.28 20.04
CA LYS A 112 -19.87 11.35 19.50
C LYS A 112 -19.25 9.94 19.43
N ILE A 113 -18.58 9.64 18.33
CA ILE A 113 -17.82 8.40 18.10
C ILE A 113 -16.35 8.78 17.98
N TRP A 114 -15.52 8.07 18.73
CA TRP A 114 -14.09 8.22 18.78
C TRP A 114 -13.37 6.97 18.32
N GLN A 115 -12.34 7.16 17.51
CA GLN A 115 -11.27 6.18 17.31
C GLN A 115 -9.91 6.87 17.50
N THR A 116 -8.83 6.12 17.66
CA THR A 116 -7.45 6.68 17.69
C THR A 116 -6.58 5.93 16.69
N TRP A 117 -5.88 6.65 15.81
CA TRP A 117 -5.01 5.99 14.83
C TRP A 117 -3.82 6.85 14.37
N LYS A 118 -2.75 6.18 13.92
CA LYS A 118 -1.43 6.78 13.66
C LYS A 118 -1.47 7.94 12.64
N VAL A 119 -2.40 7.87 11.69
CA VAL A 119 -2.48 8.75 10.51
C VAL A 119 -3.90 9.33 10.36
N ASN A 120 -4.09 10.30 9.47
CA ASN A 120 -5.38 10.98 9.33
C ASN A 120 -6.37 10.15 8.48
N PRO A 121 -7.68 10.47 8.50
CA PRO A 121 -8.69 9.77 7.68
C PRO A 121 -8.48 9.79 6.16
N LEU A 122 -7.60 10.66 5.65
CA LEU A 122 -7.21 10.72 4.24
C LEU A 122 -6.07 9.75 3.89
N ASP A 123 -5.38 9.25 4.92
CA ASP A 123 -4.19 8.41 4.86
C ASP A 123 -4.47 6.97 5.37
N PHE A 124 -5.73 6.67 5.72
CA PHE A 124 -6.17 5.35 6.22
C PHE A 124 -6.00 4.26 5.16
N GLU A 125 -5.66 3.05 5.60
CA GLU A 125 -5.75 1.86 4.74
C GLU A 125 -7.22 1.55 4.40
N GLU A 126 -7.48 0.76 3.35
CA GLU A 126 -8.84 0.39 2.95
C GLU A 126 -9.60 -0.31 4.10
N LYS A 127 -8.93 -1.21 4.83
CA LYS A 127 -9.50 -1.93 5.99
C LYS A 127 -9.98 -0.96 7.08
N ASP A 128 -9.16 0.02 7.44
CA ASP A 128 -9.44 1.04 8.46
C ASP A 128 -10.60 1.91 7.98
N THR A 129 -10.56 2.31 6.71
CA THR A 129 -11.61 3.10 6.04
C THR A 129 -12.96 2.38 6.02
N LEU A 130 -12.99 1.05 5.81
CA LEU A 130 -14.22 0.24 5.85
C LEU A 130 -14.79 0.14 7.27
N ASN A 131 -13.94 -0.07 8.27
CA ASN A 131 -14.36 -0.10 9.68
C ASN A 131 -14.95 1.24 10.11
N VAL A 132 -14.25 2.35 9.83
CA VAL A 132 -14.71 3.73 10.09
C VAL A 132 -16.03 4.01 9.35
N ARG A 133 -16.16 3.58 8.09
CA ARG A 133 -17.40 3.71 7.31
C ARG A 133 -18.56 2.97 7.96
N SER A 134 -18.34 1.79 8.52
CA SER A 134 -19.40 1.04 9.21
C SER A 134 -19.99 1.83 10.38
N TRP A 135 -19.15 2.46 11.21
CA TRP A 135 -19.60 3.33 12.31
C TRP A 135 -20.44 4.51 11.83
N LEU A 136 -20.02 5.17 10.74
CA LEU A 136 -20.75 6.28 10.11
C LEU A 136 -22.10 5.83 9.52
N GLU A 137 -22.12 4.71 8.80
CA GLU A 137 -23.33 4.18 8.15
C GLU A 137 -24.37 3.67 9.14
N LYS A 138 -23.96 3.02 10.25
CA LYS A 138 -24.92 2.62 11.29
C LYS A 138 -25.41 3.83 12.11
N ASN A 139 -24.61 4.87 12.27
CA ASN A 139 -24.87 5.97 13.21
C ASN A 139 -24.83 7.37 12.56
N PRO A 140 -25.59 7.65 11.49
CA PRO A 140 -25.46 8.87 10.67
C PRO A 140 -25.84 10.19 11.39
N GLY A 141 -26.34 10.12 12.62
CA GLY A 141 -26.61 11.29 13.47
C GLY A 141 -25.53 11.58 14.53
N MET A 142 -24.49 10.75 14.63
CA MET A 142 -23.40 10.92 15.60
C MET A 142 -22.19 11.60 14.96
N ARG A 143 -21.48 12.44 15.72
CA ARG A 143 -20.26 13.10 15.26
C ARG A 143 -19.06 12.16 15.39
N TYR A 144 -18.43 11.82 14.28
CA TYR A 144 -17.17 11.07 14.27
C TYR A 144 -15.96 12.00 14.42
N GLU A 145 -14.99 11.60 15.24
CA GLU A 145 -13.63 12.17 15.31
C GLU A 145 -12.58 11.07 15.49
N VAL A 146 -11.38 11.28 14.94
CA VAL A 146 -10.18 10.48 15.23
C VAL A 146 -9.10 11.37 15.81
N LEU A 147 -8.41 10.91 16.86
CA LEU A 147 -7.14 11.50 17.30
C LEU A 147 -5.97 10.71 16.74
N THR A 148 -4.87 11.41 16.45
CA THR A 148 -3.70 10.84 15.76
C THR A 148 -2.40 11.24 16.42
N ASP A 149 -1.31 10.54 16.10
CA ASP A 149 0.05 10.82 16.59
C ASP A 149 0.46 12.30 16.39
N ALA A 150 -0.11 12.97 15.38
CA ALA A 150 0.11 14.38 15.08
C ALA A 150 -0.73 15.37 15.91
N ASN A 151 -1.77 14.93 16.62
CA ASN A 151 -2.70 15.79 17.35
C ASN A 151 -3.02 15.36 18.80
N GLU A 152 -2.65 14.14 19.22
CA GLU A 152 -2.90 13.61 20.57
C GLU A 152 -2.42 14.55 21.69
N MET A 153 -1.19 15.06 21.59
CA MET A 153 -0.62 15.99 22.56
C MET A 153 -1.43 17.29 22.69
N SER A 154 -1.94 17.82 21.57
CA SER A 154 -2.77 19.03 21.56
C SER A 154 -4.12 18.79 22.23
N TYR A 155 -4.71 17.61 22.05
CA TYR A 155 -5.94 17.20 22.74
C TYR A 155 -5.71 17.08 24.25
N VAL A 156 -4.64 16.40 24.65
CA VAL A 156 -4.22 16.23 26.05
C VAL A 156 -3.99 17.60 26.72
N GLU A 157 -3.25 18.50 26.07
CA GLU A 157 -2.98 19.85 26.58
C GLU A 157 -4.24 20.73 26.65
N GLN A 158 -5.16 20.62 25.69
CA GLN A 158 -6.45 21.33 25.71
C GLN A 158 -7.31 20.91 26.91
N TYR A 159 -7.49 19.60 27.13
CA TYR A 159 -8.43 19.11 28.14
C TYR A 159 -7.83 18.97 29.53
N PHE A 160 -6.57 18.55 29.67
CA PHE A 160 -5.94 18.30 30.97
C PHE A 160 -5.02 19.45 31.41
N GLY A 161 -4.62 20.35 30.51
CA GLY A 161 -3.80 21.52 30.82
C GLY A 161 -4.51 22.62 31.64
N PRO A 162 -3.86 23.80 31.80
CA PRO A 162 -4.30 24.86 32.72
C PRO A 162 -5.68 25.47 32.42
N ASN A 163 -6.15 25.35 31.19
CA ASN A 163 -7.44 25.88 30.73
C ASN A 163 -8.60 24.88 30.85
N GLY A 164 -8.29 23.58 31.01
CA GLY A 164 -9.26 22.49 31.16
C GLY A 164 -9.36 22.00 32.62
N PHE A 165 -9.13 20.71 32.84
CA PHE A 165 -9.19 20.05 34.15
C PHE A 165 -8.04 20.41 35.11
N LYS A 166 -7.02 21.16 34.66
CA LYS A 166 -5.87 21.63 35.48
C LYS A 166 -5.03 20.50 36.08
N ARG A 167 -4.92 19.40 35.33
CA ARG A 167 -4.11 18.21 35.61
C ARG A 167 -2.83 18.23 34.78
N GLN A 168 -2.00 19.25 35.04
CA GLN A 168 -0.69 19.38 34.40
C GLN A 168 0.21 18.15 34.67
N ASP A 169 0.00 17.48 35.82
CA ASP A 169 0.63 16.21 36.17
C ASP A 169 0.28 15.05 35.22
N ILE A 170 -0.91 15.06 34.62
CA ILE A 170 -1.31 14.09 33.58
C ILE A 170 -0.68 14.49 32.24
N VAL A 171 -0.72 15.78 31.88
CA VAL A 171 -0.12 16.31 30.63
C VAL A 171 1.39 16.02 30.57
N ASP A 172 2.13 16.36 31.62
CA ASP A 172 3.58 16.18 31.67
C ASP A 172 3.95 14.68 31.74
N PHE A 173 3.12 13.86 32.39
CA PHE A 173 3.28 12.41 32.38
C PHE A 173 3.07 11.81 30.99
N TYR A 174 1.97 12.14 30.31
CA TYR A 174 1.67 11.65 28.95
C TYR A 174 2.77 12.06 27.94
N ARG A 175 3.29 13.30 28.07
CA ARG A 175 4.43 13.78 27.27
C ARG A 175 5.73 13.01 27.55
N SER A 176 5.88 12.41 28.73
CA SER A 176 7.09 11.68 29.15
C SER A 176 7.15 10.20 28.77
N ILE A 177 6.07 9.66 28.19
CA ILE A 177 5.97 8.24 27.77
C ILE A 177 6.37 8.11 26.30
N ASN A 178 7.23 7.12 26.00
CA ASN A 178 7.64 6.79 24.64
C ASN A 178 7.14 5.40 24.16
N ILE A 179 6.30 4.73 24.96
CA ILE A 179 5.75 3.41 24.65
C ILE A 179 4.37 3.58 23.98
N PRO A 180 4.19 3.23 22.69
CA PRO A 180 2.97 3.58 21.96
C PRO A 180 1.67 2.94 22.49
N ILE A 181 1.71 1.67 22.93
CA ILE A 181 0.52 0.98 23.45
C ILE A 181 0.04 1.63 24.77
N ILE A 182 0.97 2.01 25.65
CA ILE A 182 0.68 2.72 26.90
C ILE A 182 0.05 4.10 26.63
N LYS A 183 0.49 4.79 25.56
CA LYS A 183 -0.14 6.03 25.10
C LYS A 183 -1.56 5.81 24.59
N ALA A 184 -1.78 4.81 23.73
CA ALA A 184 -3.11 4.49 23.21
C ALA A 184 -4.10 4.12 24.34
N ASP A 185 -3.67 3.28 25.28
CA ASP A 185 -4.46 2.91 26.45
C ASP A 185 -4.84 4.14 27.30
N LEU A 186 -3.86 5.00 27.63
CA LEU A 186 -4.13 6.25 28.34
C LEU A 186 -5.06 7.19 27.55
N LEU A 187 -4.85 7.34 26.25
CA LEU A 187 -5.60 8.26 25.41
C LEU A 187 -7.08 7.90 25.35
N ARG A 188 -7.44 6.61 25.24
CA ARG A 188 -8.86 6.19 25.26
C ARG A 188 -9.55 6.52 26.58
N TYR A 189 -8.89 6.29 27.73
CA TYR A 189 -9.43 6.68 29.03
C TYR A 189 -9.53 8.21 29.19
N MET A 190 -8.57 8.96 28.65
CA MET A 190 -8.54 10.43 28.71
C MET A 190 -9.64 11.07 27.85
N ILE A 191 -9.86 10.57 26.62
CA ILE A 191 -11.01 10.94 25.78
C ILE A 191 -12.33 10.70 26.53
N MET A 192 -12.48 9.51 27.11
CA MET A 192 -13.75 9.08 27.69
C MET A 192 -14.03 9.68 29.07
N TYR A 193 -13.01 10.16 29.78
CA TYR A 193 -13.17 11.10 30.88
C TYR A 193 -13.52 12.52 30.40
N ALA A 194 -12.87 13.02 29.34
CA ALA A 194 -13.00 14.41 28.91
C ALA A 194 -14.36 14.72 28.26
N GLU A 195 -14.74 13.96 27.24
CA GLU A 195 -15.97 14.17 26.45
C GLU A 195 -16.94 12.99 26.55
N GLY A 196 -16.44 11.77 26.74
CA GLY A 196 -17.27 10.57 26.66
C GLY A 196 -17.82 10.34 25.24
N GLY A 197 -18.95 9.64 25.17
CA GLY A 197 -19.57 9.17 23.93
C GLY A 197 -19.32 7.68 23.74
N VAL A 198 -18.96 7.30 22.52
CA VAL A 198 -18.50 5.96 22.15
C VAL A 198 -17.02 6.03 21.81
N TYR A 199 -16.22 5.11 22.33
CA TYR A 199 -14.86 4.86 21.87
C TYR A 199 -14.78 3.46 21.24
N ALA A 200 -14.03 3.33 20.15
CA ALA A 200 -13.61 2.06 19.56
C ALA A 200 -12.16 2.13 19.04
N ASP A 201 -11.40 1.02 19.09
CA ASP A 201 -10.14 0.90 18.35
C ASP A 201 -10.40 0.89 16.82
N ILE A 202 -9.38 1.15 15.98
CA ILE A 202 -9.57 1.37 14.54
C ILE A 202 -10.04 0.13 13.77
N ASP A 203 -9.66 -1.06 14.24
CA ASP A 203 -10.02 -2.37 13.69
C ASP A 203 -11.29 -2.97 14.30
N VAL A 204 -12.24 -2.10 14.69
CA VAL A 204 -13.59 -2.45 15.11
C VAL A 204 -14.62 -2.06 14.04
N GLU A 205 -15.34 -3.06 13.53
CA GLU A 205 -16.49 -2.95 12.63
C GLU A 205 -17.80 -2.84 13.44
N ALA A 206 -18.66 -1.87 13.12
CA ALA A 206 -19.98 -1.72 13.73
C ALA A 206 -21.03 -2.57 13.00
N LEU A 207 -21.36 -3.75 13.56
CA LEU A 207 -22.42 -4.61 13.02
C LEU A 207 -23.82 -4.02 13.24
N ARG A 208 -24.01 -3.30 14.36
CA ARG A 208 -25.28 -2.72 14.82
C ARG A 208 -25.12 -1.23 15.17
N PRO A 209 -26.20 -0.42 15.12
CA PRO A 209 -26.18 0.96 15.59
C PRO A 209 -26.15 1.05 17.12
N VAL A 210 -25.52 2.10 17.65
CA VAL A 210 -25.25 2.33 19.08
C VAL A 210 -26.53 2.31 19.94
N HIS A 211 -27.66 2.75 19.40
CA HIS A 211 -28.95 2.70 20.11
C HIS A 211 -29.44 1.29 20.45
N ARG A 212 -28.84 0.22 19.88
CA ARG A 212 -29.14 -1.17 20.23
C ARG A 212 -28.22 -1.75 21.30
N PHE A 213 -27.21 -1.00 21.75
CA PHE A 213 -26.27 -1.43 22.79
C PHE A 213 -26.92 -1.37 24.19
N ILE A 214 -28.12 -0.79 24.29
CA ILE A 214 -28.98 -0.82 25.47
C ILE A 214 -30.24 -1.61 25.10
N PRO A 215 -30.42 -2.83 25.64
CA PRO A 215 -31.66 -3.59 25.45
C PRO A 215 -32.88 -2.86 26.01
N GLU A 216 -34.04 -3.04 25.35
CA GLU A 216 -35.31 -2.35 25.65
C GLU A 216 -35.83 -2.51 27.10
N ARG A 217 -35.26 -3.45 27.87
CA ARG A 217 -35.54 -3.66 29.31
C ARG A 217 -34.89 -2.64 30.25
N TYR A 218 -33.99 -1.78 29.77
CA TYR A 218 -33.28 -0.78 30.57
C TYR A 218 -33.54 0.66 30.14
N ASP A 219 -33.69 1.57 31.10
CA ASP A 219 -33.71 3.02 30.84
C ASP A 219 -32.27 3.55 30.77
N GLU A 220 -31.95 4.28 29.71
CA GLU A 220 -30.63 4.92 29.52
C GLU A 220 -30.24 5.81 30.72
N LYS A 221 -31.21 6.39 31.44
CA LYS A 221 -30.98 7.24 32.62
C LYS A 221 -30.32 6.50 33.78
N ASP A 222 -30.49 5.18 33.87
CA ASP A 222 -29.92 4.35 34.94
C ASP A 222 -28.49 3.87 34.62
N ILE A 223 -27.99 4.20 33.44
CA ILE A 223 -26.69 3.78 32.91
C ILE A 223 -25.77 4.99 32.75
N ASP A 224 -24.55 4.89 33.27
CA ASP A 224 -23.46 5.86 33.11
C ASP A 224 -22.37 5.40 32.13
N MET A 225 -22.23 4.08 31.97
CA MET A 225 -21.25 3.41 31.11
C MET A 225 -21.82 2.10 30.53
N ILE A 226 -21.34 1.71 29.35
CA ILE A 226 -21.58 0.39 28.76
C ILE A 226 -20.22 -0.25 28.41
N VAL A 227 -20.04 -1.51 28.82
CA VAL A 227 -18.87 -2.34 28.51
C VAL A 227 -19.36 -3.74 28.13
N GLY A 228 -18.56 -4.51 27.40
CA GLY A 228 -18.79 -5.96 27.21
C GLY A 228 -17.83 -6.78 28.05
N VAL A 229 -18.18 -8.02 28.37
CA VAL A 229 -17.20 -9.03 28.80
C VAL A 229 -16.33 -9.41 27.59
N GLU A 230 -15.01 -9.48 27.80
CA GLU A 230 -14.03 -9.84 26.78
C GLU A 230 -13.52 -11.26 26.98
N ILE A 231 -12.96 -11.55 28.16
CA ILE A 231 -12.53 -12.91 28.51
C ILE A 231 -13.27 -13.33 29.78
N ASP A 232 -13.95 -14.46 29.71
CA ASP A 232 -14.58 -15.14 30.84
C ASP A 232 -14.09 -16.59 30.86
N GLN A 233 -13.08 -16.84 31.70
CA GLN A 233 -12.37 -18.11 31.85
C GLN A 233 -11.90 -18.30 33.31
N PRO A 234 -12.80 -18.19 34.32
CA PRO A 234 -12.41 -18.07 35.73
C PRO A 234 -11.68 -19.29 36.30
N ASP A 235 -11.78 -20.47 35.68
CA ASP A 235 -11.01 -21.67 36.04
C ASP A 235 -9.49 -21.43 35.98
N PHE A 236 -9.03 -20.53 35.10
CA PHE A 236 -7.61 -20.18 34.96
C PHE A 236 -7.17 -19.02 35.86
N ARG A 237 -8.03 -18.45 36.73
CA ARG A 237 -7.71 -17.25 37.55
C ARG A 237 -6.43 -17.39 38.37
N ASP A 238 -6.14 -18.60 38.84
CA ASP A 238 -5.00 -18.94 39.72
C ASP A 238 -3.76 -19.39 38.92
N HIS A 239 -3.85 -19.50 37.58
CA HIS A 239 -2.75 -19.90 36.68
C HIS A 239 -1.73 -18.75 36.49
N PRO A 240 -0.41 -18.99 36.58
CA PRO A 240 0.62 -17.94 36.69
C PRO A 240 0.70 -16.97 35.49
N ILE A 241 0.46 -17.47 34.26
CA ILE A 241 0.43 -16.65 33.02
C ILE A 241 -1.00 -16.20 32.70
N LEU A 242 -1.90 -17.15 32.42
CA LEU A 242 -3.28 -16.89 32.00
C LEU A 242 -4.16 -16.14 33.03
N GLY A 243 -3.97 -16.34 34.33
CA GLY A 243 -4.88 -15.85 35.36
C GLY A 243 -5.10 -14.34 35.34
N LYS A 244 -4.04 -13.55 35.06
CA LYS A 244 -4.09 -12.08 34.96
C LYS A 244 -5.07 -11.56 33.90
N LYS A 245 -5.39 -12.40 32.90
CA LYS A 245 -6.19 -12.08 31.70
C LYS A 245 -7.38 -13.03 31.50
N SER A 246 -7.62 -13.92 32.47
CA SER A 246 -8.72 -14.90 32.48
C SER A 246 -10.12 -14.32 32.68
N MET A 247 -10.19 -13.07 33.17
CA MET A 247 -11.41 -12.38 33.57
C MET A 247 -11.24 -10.90 33.23
N SER A 248 -11.82 -10.45 32.10
CA SER A 248 -11.70 -9.07 31.65
C SER A 248 -12.95 -8.51 30.97
N PHE A 249 -13.19 -7.21 31.17
CA PHE A 249 -14.07 -6.40 30.34
C PHE A 249 -13.31 -5.81 29.15
N CYS A 250 -14.00 -5.73 28.02
CA CYS A 250 -13.52 -5.10 26.80
C CYS A 250 -13.17 -3.62 27.05
N GLN A 251 -11.93 -3.25 26.70
CA GLN A 251 -11.45 -1.86 26.71
C GLN A 251 -11.43 -1.21 25.32
N TRP A 252 -11.40 -2.01 24.24
CA TRP A 252 -11.23 -1.55 22.87
C TRP A 252 -12.56 -1.13 22.22
N THR A 253 -13.70 -1.34 22.89
CA THR A 253 -14.97 -0.66 22.62
C THR A 253 -15.69 -0.41 23.93
N LEU A 254 -16.02 0.85 24.22
CA LEU A 254 -16.72 1.24 25.44
C LEU A 254 -17.53 2.53 25.24
N ILE A 255 -18.61 2.68 26.01
CA ILE A 255 -19.50 3.84 25.97
C ILE A 255 -19.54 4.46 27.36
N SER A 256 -19.46 5.79 27.46
CA SER A 256 -19.42 6.49 28.74
C SER A 256 -20.04 7.88 28.65
N ARG A 257 -20.69 8.31 29.74
CA ARG A 257 -20.88 9.74 30.02
C ARG A 257 -19.49 10.37 30.31
N PRO A 258 -19.27 11.67 30.06
CA PRO A 258 -18.05 12.34 30.50
C PRO A 258 -17.89 12.28 32.02
N GLN A 259 -16.65 12.49 32.47
CA GLN A 259 -16.25 12.67 33.87
C GLN A 259 -16.61 11.51 34.82
N GLN A 260 -16.69 10.27 34.31
CA GLN A 260 -16.89 9.11 35.19
C GLN A 260 -15.66 8.87 36.11
N PRO A 261 -15.86 8.70 37.43
CA PRO A 261 -14.75 8.60 38.39
C PRO A 261 -13.78 7.45 38.14
N VAL A 262 -14.24 6.35 37.53
CA VAL A 262 -13.37 5.22 37.17
C VAL A 262 -12.29 5.61 36.17
N MET A 263 -12.60 6.40 35.14
CA MET A 263 -11.64 6.75 34.08
C MET A 263 -10.47 7.56 34.64
N LEU A 264 -10.75 8.56 35.49
CA LEU A 264 -9.69 9.38 36.09
C LEU A 264 -8.81 8.56 37.05
N ARG A 265 -9.42 7.72 37.90
CA ARG A 265 -8.64 6.87 38.82
C ARG A 265 -7.84 5.80 38.09
N LEU A 266 -8.32 5.30 36.95
CA LEU A 266 -7.56 4.37 36.12
C LEU A 266 -6.32 5.07 35.54
N ILE A 267 -6.45 6.28 35.01
CA ILE A 267 -5.31 7.11 34.59
C ILE A 267 -4.33 7.33 35.75
N GLU A 268 -4.83 7.64 36.96
CA GLU A 268 -3.99 7.84 38.15
C GLU A 268 -3.30 6.55 38.64
N ASN A 269 -3.98 5.41 38.57
CA ASN A 269 -3.43 4.09 38.88
C ASN A 269 -2.31 3.73 37.89
N ILE A 270 -2.53 3.94 36.59
CA ILE A 270 -1.53 3.77 35.53
C ILE A 270 -0.32 4.69 35.78
N MET A 271 -0.56 5.95 36.15
CA MET A 271 0.49 6.90 36.52
C MET A 271 1.32 6.43 37.71
N ALA A 272 0.68 5.90 38.75
CA ALA A 272 1.38 5.38 39.93
C ALA A 272 2.15 4.10 39.60
N TRP A 273 1.55 3.18 38.86
CA TRP A 273 2.12 1.91 38.43
C TRP A 273 3.36 2.12 37.55
N LEU A 274 3.27 2.88 36.46
CA LEU A 274 4.41 3.06 35.54
C LEU A 274 5.58 3.79 36.22
N LYS A 275 5.30 4.75 37.12
CA LYS A 275 6.32 5.40 37.96
C LYS A 275 6.98 4.42 38.93
N ALA A 276 6.24 3.45 39.46
CA ALA A 276 6.78 2.38 40.30
C ALA A 276 7.64 1.38 39.49
N VAL A 277 7.22 1.02 38.28
CA VAL A 277 8.00 0.16 37.37
C VAL A 277 9.31 0.86 36.94
N ALA A 278 9.25 2.12 36.50
CA ALA A 278 10.42 2.92 36.16
C ALA A 278 11.41 3.01 37.34
N LYS A 279 10.91 3.28 38.55
CA LYS A 279 11.72 3.30 39.78
C LYS A 279 12.32 1.93 40.13
N LYS A 280 11.62 0.82 39.86
CA LYS A 280 12.11 -0.55 40.08
C LYS A 280 13.19 -0.93 39.08
N GLN A 281 13.10 -0.47 37.84
CA GLN A 281 14.09 -0.67 36.78
C GLN A 281 15.28 0.30 36.87
N GLY A 282 15.12 1.45 37.54
CA GLY A 282 16.15 2.49 37.67
C GLY A 282 16.26 3.42 36.45
N VAL A 283 15.21 3.49 35.62
CA VAL A 283 15.20 4.18 34.31
C VAL A 283 14.17 5.32 34.27
N SER A 284 14.17 6.12 33.19
CA SER A 284 13.14 7.15 32.99
C SER A 284 11.82 6.56 32.48
N LEU A 285 10.73 7.34 32.52
CA LEU A 285 9.41 6.93 31.99
C LEU A 285 9.41 6.66 30.47
N ALA A 286 10.39 7.20 29.73
CA ALA A 286 10.54 6.95 28.30
C ALA A 286 11.29 5.64 27.98
N ASP A 287 12.06 5.11 28.94
CA ASP A 287 12.98 3.98 28.74
C ASP A 287 12.46 2.66 29.33
N VAL A 288 11.32 2.69 30.02
CA VAL A 288 10.72 1.52 30.70
C VAL A 288 10.50 0.37 29.71
N GLN A 289 10.98 -0.82 30.05
CA GLN A 289 10.72 -2.04 29.29
C GLN A 289 9.57 -2.81 29.95
N LEU A 290 8.63 -3.31 29.16
CA LEU A 290 7.44 -4.03 29.62
C LEU A 290 7.29 -5.33 28.82
N ASP A 291 6.95 -6.43 29.50
CA ASP A 291 6.46 -7.66 28.85
C ASP A 291 4.95 -7.56 28.52
N PHE A 292 4.43 -8.53 27.76
CA PHE A 292 3.02 -8.57 27.37
C PHE A 292 2.05 -8.48 28.57
N ASP A 293 2.29 -9.26 29.62
CA ASP A 293 1.43 -9.32 30.78
C ASP A 293 1.48 -8.01 31.59
N GLN A 294 2.63 -7.34 31.63
CA GLN A 294 2.76 -6.01 32.26
C GLN A 294 1.96 -4.93 31.51
N VAL A 295 1.84 -4.98 30.18
CA VAL A 295 0.94 -4.07 29.45
C VAL A 295 -0.52 -4.38 29.79
N ILE A 296 -0.94 -5.65 29.67
CA ILE A 296 -2.33 -6.08 29.94
C ILE A 296 -2.78 -5.79 31.38
N SER A 297 -1.91 -6.03 32.37
CA SER A 297 -2.21 -5.82 33.79
C SER A 297 -1.89 -4.42 34.32
N GLY A 298 -1.09 -3.63 33.60
CA GLY A 298 -0.72 -2.27 33.96
C GLY A 298 -1.64 -1.20 33.39
N THR A 299 -2.06 -1.35 32.12
CA THR A 299 -2.85 -0.34 31.38
C THR A 299 -4.02 -0.92 30.58
N GLY A 300 -3.90 -2.17 30.16
CA GLY A 300 -4.88 -2.86 29.32
C GLY A 300 -6.15 -3.35 30.05
N PRO A 301 -6.81 -4.39 29.50
CA PRO A 301 -8.17 -4.76 29.91
C PRO A 301 -8.27 -5.21 31.37
N SER A 302 -7.22 -5.82 31.93
CA SER A 302 -7.23 -6.24 33.35
C SER A 302 -7.14 -5.04 34.30
N ALA A 303 -6.34 -4.02 33.96
CA ALA A 303 -6.26 -2.78 34.74
C ALA A 303 -7.60 -2.03 34.71
N PHE A 304 -8.23 -1.94 33.54
CA PHE A 304 -9.59 -1.41 33.37
C PHE A 304 -10.62 -2.17 34.20
N THR A 305 -10.58 -3.50 34.15
CA THR A 305 -11.50 -4.39 34.87
C THR A 305 -11.44 -4.21 36.38
N ILE A 306 -10.23 -4.18 36.95
CA ILE A 306 -10.03 -3.95 38.39
C ILE A 306 -10.59 -2.58 38.80
N ALA A 307 -10.28 -1.51 38.05
CA ALA A 307 -10.75 -0.16 38.34
C ALA A 307 -12.29 -0.02 38.24
N LEU A 308 -12.93 -0.79 37.35
CA LEU A 308 -14.37 -0.80 37.15
C LEU A 308 -15.12 -1.60 38.23
N ILE A 309 -14.61 -2.78 38.60
CA ILE A 309 -15.13 -3.57 39.73
C ILE A 309 -14.99 -2.79 41.04
N GLU A 310 -13.90 -2.05 41.23
CA GLU A 310 -13.74 -1.10 42.34
C GLU A 310 -14.81 0.00 42.35
N GLU A 311 -15.20 0.57 41.19
CA GLU A 311 -16.27 1.58 41.11
C GLU A 311 -17.64 0.97 41.39
N MET A 312 -17.91 -0.22 40.85
CA MET A 312 -19.14 -0.97 41.12
C MET A 312 -19.30 -1.24 42.62
N ASN A 313 -18.26 -1.74 43.30
CA ASN A 313 -18.27 -1.96 44.76
C ASN A 313 -18.52 -0.67 45.55
N LYS A 314 -17.91 0.45 45.16
CA LYS A 314 -18.15 1.78 45.78
C LYS A 314 -19.59 2.28 45.62
N ARG A 315 -20.35 1.74 44.64
CA ARG A 315 -21.76 2.08 44.36
C ARG A 315 -22.76 0.99 44.79
N ALA A 316 -22.32 -0.20 45.17
CA ALA A 316 -23.19 -1.38 45.38
C ALA A 316 -23.87 -1.46 46.77
N HIS A 317 -23.68 -0.46 47.63
CA HIS A 317 -24.43 -0.22 48.88
C HIS A 317 -24.56 -1.41 49.86
N GLY A 318 -23.64 -2.38 49.82
CA GLY A 318 -23.56 -3.49 50.78
C GLY A 318 -23.47 -4.88 50.15
N THR A 319 -23.74 -5.01 48.86
CA THR A 319 -23.42 -6.23 48.10
C THR A 319 -22.01 -6.12 47.53
N GLU A 320 -21.15 -7.09 47.83
CA GLU A 320 -19.82 -7.20 47.20
C GLU A 320 -19.97 -7.63 45.73
N VAL A 321 -19.26 -6.95 44.83
CA VAL A 321 -19.27 -7.24 43.39
C VAL A 321 -17.97 -7.96 43.02
N THR A 322 -18.09 -9.24 42.69
CA THR A 322 -17.01 -10.12 42.23
C THR A 322 -17.20 -10.50 40.76
N TRP A 323 -16.23 -11.21 40.16
CA TRP A 323 -16.38 -11.69 38.78
C TRP A 323 -17.52 -12.71 38.61
N ASP A 324 -17.89 -13.42 39.68
CA ASP A 324 -19.03 -14.35 39.69
C ASP A 324 -20.38 -13.69 39.32
N MET A 325 -20.45 -12.35 39.32
CA MET A 325 -21.60 -11.60 38.82
C MET A 325 -21.66 -11.46 37.29
N PHE A 326 -20.57 -11.77 36.57
CA PHE A 326 -20.40 -11.56 35.13
C PHE A 326 -19.97 -12.83 34.39
N HIS A 327 -19.57 -13.87 35.13
CA HIS A 327 -19.32 -15.21 34.58
C HIS A 327 -20.60 -15.84 34.00
N ASN A 328 -20.47 -16.49 32.84
CA ASN A 328 -21.53 -17.19 32.10
C ASN A 328 -22.83 -16.37 31.97
N LEU A 329 -22.69 -15.17 31.40
CA LEU A 329 -23.76 -14.17 31.35
C LEU A 329 -24.69 -14.36 30.13
N ASP A 330 -25.77 -15.13 30.30
CA ASP A 330 -26.82 -15.34 29.28
C ASP A 330 -27.43 -14.03 28.72
N GLU A 331 -27.55 -13.00 29.56
CA GLU A 331 -28.14 -11.71 29.21
C GLU A 331 -27.45 -10.55 29.95
N SER A 332 -27.16 -9.46 29.23
CA SER A 332 -26.54 -8.24 29.79
C SER A 332 -27.22 -7.67 31.05
N LYS A 333 -26.42 -7.09 31.95
CA LYS A 333 -26.76 -6.82 33.35
C LYS A 333 -26.24 -5.45 33.81
N VAL A 334 -27.06 -4.70 34.55
CA VAL A 334 -26.65 -3.41 35.13
C VAL A 334 -26.13 -3.58 36.56
N VAL A 335 -24.89 -3.17 36.82
CA VAL A 335 -24.25 -3.17 38.15
C VAL A 335 -23.56 -1.82 38.38
N GLY A 336 -23.84 -1.15 39.51
CA GLY A 336 -23.22 0.14 39.82
C GLY A 336 -23.51 1.28 38.82
N ARG A 337 -24.62 1.20 38.06
CA ARG A 337 -24.94 2.04 36.88
C ARG A 337 -24.02 1.81 35.66
N VAL A 338 -23.29 0.70 35.61
CA VAL A 338 -22.60 0.21 34.41
C VAL A 338 -23.45 -0.90 33.81
N LEU A 339 -23.79 -0.80 32.52
CA LEU A 339 -24.36 -1.92 31.76
C LEU A 339 -23.20 -2.80 31.27
N VAL A 340 -23.14 -4.02 31.78
CA VAL A 340 -22.21 -5.07 31.32
C VAL A 340 -22.95 -5.95 30.32
N LEU A 341 -22.44 -5.99 29.09
CA LEU A 341 -22.91 -6.85 28.02
C LEU A 341 -22.21 -8.22 28.09
N ASP A 342 -22.89 -9.23 27.58
CA ASP A 342 -22.38 -10.58 27.34
C ASP A 342 -21.19 -10.60 26.35
N VAL A 343 -20.54 -11.76 26.22
CA VAL A 343 -19.35 -11.94 25.37
C VAL A 343 -19.69 -11.85 23.88
N GLU A 344 -20.86 -12.36 23.46
CA GLU A 344 -21.28 -12.29 22.05
C GLU A 344 -21.48 -10.83 21.61
N ALA A 345 -21.97 -9.94 22.48
CA ALA A 345 -22.26 -8.56 22.14
C ALA A 345 -21.06 -7.80 21.55
N PHE A 346 -19.86 -7.90 22.16
CA PHE A 346 -18.65 -7.25 21.65
C PHE A 346 -17.65 -8.24 21.05
N CYS A 347 -17.33 -9.32 21.76
CA CYS A 347 -16.21 -10.22 21.46
C CYS A 347 -16.63 -11.46 20.65
N ALA A 348 -17.56 -11.26 19.70
CA ALA A 348 -18.16 -12.33 18.94
C ALA A 348 -17.12 -13.22 18.20
N GLY A 349 -17.25 -14.54 18.31
CA GLY A 349 -16.49 -15.49 17.48
C GLY A 349 -14.98 -15.61 17.77
N GLN A 350 -14.49 -15.17 18.92
CA GLN A 350 -13.09 -15.38 19.36
C GLN A 350 -12.74 -16.85 19.72
N GLY A 351 -13.72 -17.76 19.66
CA GLY A 351 -13.50 -19.21 19.80
C GLY A 351 -13.35 -19.70 21.25
N HIS A 352 -13.55 -18.82 22.23
CA HIS A 352 -13.58 -19.13 23.66
C HIS A 352 -14.66 -18.31 24.38
N SER A 353 -14.90 -18.58 25.68
CA SER A 353 -15.87 -17.86 26.53
C SER A 353 -17.28 -17.76 25.92
N ASP A 354 -17.74 -18.84 25.28
CA ASP A 354 -19.04 -18.98 24.61
C ASP A 354 -19.47 -17.79 23.72
N SER A 355 -18.48 -17.15 23.11
CA SER A 355 -18.55 -15.94 22.26
C SER A 355 -19.41 -16.03 20.99
N GLY A 356 -20.19 -17.09 20.77
CA GLY A 356 -21.12 -17.20 19.64
C GLY A 356 -20.44 -16.99 18.28
N ASN A 357 -21.01 -16.13 17.44
CA ASN A 357 -20.41 -15.75 16.14
C ASN A 357 -20.95 -14.41 15.60
N HIS A 358 -20.19 -13.79 14.69
CA HIS A 358 -20.51 -12.48 14.08
C HIS A 358 -21.87 -12.36 13.38
N ASN A 359 -22.52 -13.46 12.96
CA ASN A 359 -23.84 -13.41 12.32
C ASN A 359 -25.00 -13.42 13.32
N ALA A 360 -24.72 -13.64 14.60
CA ALA A 360 -25.72 -13.79 15.64
C ALA A 360 -26.45 -12.49 15.99
N ARG A 361 -27.45 -12.59 16.87
CA ARG A 361 -28.33 -11.47 17.21
C ARG A 361 -27.75 -10.58 18.30
N GLY A 362 -26.98 -11.12 19.24
CA GLY A 362 -26.29 -10.37 20.29
C GLY A 362 -25.19 -9.50 19.70
N ALA A 363 -24.39 -10.05 18.78
CA ALA A 363 -23.26 -9.36 18.13
C ALA A 363 -23.58 -7.93 17.66
N LEU A 364 -22.93 -6.95 18.32
CA LEU A 364 -23.08 -5.50 18.13
C LEU A 364 -21.93 -4.90 17.33
N VAL A 365 -20.71 -5.36 17.60
CA VAL A 365 -19.46 -4.99 16.92
C VAL A 365 -18.66 -6.25 16.57
N LYS A 366 -17.60 -6.06 15.81
CA LYS A 366 -16.62 -7.10 15.46
C LYS A 366 -15.23 -6.49 15.53
N HIS A 367 -14.32 -7.13 16.25
CA HIS A 367 -12.92 -6.74 16.31
C HIS A 367 -12.10 -7.62 15.37
N HIS A 368 -11.23 -7.04 14.54
CA HIS A 368 -10.44 -7.79 13.56
C HIS A 368 -9.05 -8.21 14.08
N TYR A 369 -8.57 -7.68 15.20
CA TYR A 369 -7.28 -8.05 15.84
C TYR A 369 -6.06 -7.93 14.90
N HIS A 370 -6.04 -6.92 14.02
CA HIS A 370 -5.10 -6.81 12.90
C HIS A 370 -4.47 -5.41 12.71
N ALA A 371 -4.91 -4.37 13.41
CA ALA A 371 -4.29 -3.04 13.28
C ALA A 371 -2.96 -2.93 14.06
N SER A 372 -2.93 -3.41 15.30
CA SER A 372 -1.87 -3.08 16.26
C SER A 372 -0.91 -4.26 16.50
N ASN A 373 0.17 -4.34 15.70
CA ASN A 373 1.30 -5.23 15.96
C ASN A 373 2.18 -4.72 17.15
N TRP A 374 1.55 -4.49 18.31
CA TRP A 374 2.24 -4.21 19.57
C TRP A 374 2.76 -5.47 20.30
N PRO A 375 2.16 -6.67 20.18
CA PRO A 375 2.67 -7.87 20.86
C PRO A 375 4.05 -8.33 20.37
N SER A 376 4.47 -7.96 19.16
CA SER A 376 5.85 -8.20 18.70
C SER A 376 6.90 -7.35 19.44
N ARG A 377 6.50 -6.17 19.95
CA ARG A 377 7.36 -5.27 20.74
C ARG A 377 7.33 -5.57 22.24
N HIS A 378 6.27 -6.24 22.70
CA HIS A 378 6.06 -6.66 24.07
C HIS A 378 5.74 -8.17 24.05
N PRO A 379 6.77 -9.03 23.88
CA PRO A 379 6.56 -10.46 23.65
C PRO A 379 5.89 -11.13 24.85
N ARG A 380 5.12 -12.19 24.56
CA ARG A 380 4.57 -13.10 25.58
C ARG A 380 5.66 -14.00 26.15
N PHE A 381 5.37 -14.62 27.29
CA PHE A 381 6.17 -15.75 27.75
C PHE A 381 6.05 -16.90 26.74
N SER A 382 7.18 -17.43 26.29
CA SER A 382 7.23 -18.60 25.41
C SER A 382 8.27 -19.58 25.98
N HIS A 383 7.85 -20.81 26.24
CA HIS A 383 8.74 -21.85 26.74
C HIS A 383 9.64 -22.35 25.59
N PRO A 384 10.98 -22.44 25.75
CA PRO A 384 11.91 -22.70 24.65
C PRO A 384 11.71 -24.05 23.95
N VAL A 385 10.95 -24.98 24.54
CA VAL A 385 10.57 -26.27 23.93
C VAL A 385 9.08 -26.35 23.56
N TYR A 386 8.21 -25.58 24.22
CA TYR A 386 6.74 -25.79 24.20
C TYR A 386 5.90 -24.58 23.77
N GLY A 387 6.51 -23.46 23.37
CA GLY A 387 5.78 -22.31 22.83
C GLY A 387 5.02 -21.49 23.88
N GLN A 388 4.03 -20.71 23.43
CA GLN A 388 3.17 -19.90 24.30
C GLN A 388 2.03 -20.76 24.85
N VAL A 389 1.65 -20.57 26.12
CA VAL A 389 0.47 -21.28 26.69
C VAL A 389 -0.84 -20.75 26.08
N GLU A 390 -0.83 -19.51 25.58
CA GLU A 390 -1.91 -18.89 24.85
C GLU A 390 -2.25 -19.60 23.53
N ASP A 391 -1.31 -20.37 22.95
CA ASP A 391 -1.55 -21.16 21.72
C ASP A 391 -2.60 -22.28 21.96
N CYS A 392 -2.89 -22.64 23.22
CA CYS A 392 -3.98 -23.54 23.60
C CYS A 392 -5.39 -22.91 23.55
N ASN A 393 -5.53 -21.59 23.33
CA ASN A 393 -6.80 -20.86 23.28
C ASN A 393 -7.80 -21.22 24.41
N TRP A 394 -7.31 -21.26 25.65
CA TRP A 394 -8.10 -21.58 26.86
C TRP A 394 -8.65 -23.01 26.96
N GLU A 395 -8.23 -23.95 26.10
CA GLU A 395 -8.63 -25.35 26.22
C GLU A 395 -7.91 -26.02 27.42
N LEU A 396 -8.69 -26.57 28.35
CA LEU A 396 -8.24 -27.00 29.67
C LEU A 396 -7.23 -28.16 29.63
N GLU A 397 -7.45 -29.15 28.76
CA GLU A 397 -6.56 -30.31 28.64
C GLU A 397 -5.24 -29.94 27.96
N CYS A 398 -5.27 -29.02 26.99
CA CYS A 398 -4.10 -28.44 26.34
C CYS A 398 -3.25 -27.64 27.33
N VAL A 399 -3.85 -26.74 28.12
CA VAL A 399 -3.13 -25.96 29.14
C VAL A 399 -2.58 -26.87 30.23
N ARG A 400 -3.38 -27.82 30.76
CA ARG A 400 -2.92 -28.83 31.74
C ARG A 400 -1.69 -29.60 31.23
N LYS A 401 -1.72 -30.01 29.96
CA LYS A 401 -0.61 -30.71 29.31
C LYS A 401 0.61 -29.80 29.09
N TRP A 402 0.42 -28.51 28.79
CA TRP A 402 1.50 -27.54 28.70
C TRP A 402 2.18 -27.34 30.07
N ASP A 403 1.39 -27.13 31.13
CA ASP A 403 1.88 -27.02 32.52
C ASP A 403 2.64 -28.29 32.96
N GLU A 404 2.11 -29.48 32.67
CA GLU A 404 2.78 -30.75 32.98
C GLU A 404 4.09 -30.92 32.22
N ASN A 405 4.12 -30.60 30.93
CA ASN A 405 5.34 -30.63 30.11
C ASN A 405 6.42 -29.67 30.65
N VAL A 406 6.05 -28.44 31.00
CA VAL A 406 6.97 -27.43 31.58
C VAL A 406 7.45 -27.90 32.96
N ALA A 407 6.53 -28.36 33.82
CA ALA A 407 6.87 -28.86 35.14
C ALA A 407 7.69 -30.16 35.10
N GLU A 408 7.66 -30.96 34.03
CA GLU A 408 8.61 -32.05 33.80
C GLU A 408 9.96 -31.55 33.29
N PHE A 409 9.98 -30.60 32.36
CA PHE A 409 11.21 -30.01 31.83
C PHE A 409 12.04 -29.33 32.93
N ASP A 410 11.41 -28.62 33.86
CA ASP A 410 12.08 -27.98 35.00
C ASP A 410 12.84 -28.95 35.92
N LYS A 411 12.42 -30.24 35.98
CA LYS A 411 13.03 -31.30 36.81
C LYS A 411 14.28 -31.93 36.19
N LEU A 412 14.53 -31.71 34.90
CA LEU A 412 15.69 -32.25 34.17
C LEU A 412 17.00 -31.60 34.64
N THR A 413 18.14 -32.23 34.35
CA THR A 413 19.45 -31.55 34.54
C THR A 413 19.65 -30.45 33.49
N GLU A 414 20.56 -29.51 33.73
CA GLU A 414 20.82 -28.42 32.78
C GLU A 414 21.42 -28.94 31.45
N GLU A 415 22.12 -30.08 31.48
CA GLU A 415 22.57 -30.79 30.29
C GLU A 415 21.39 -31.40 29.49
N GLU A 416 20.43 -32.03 30.17
CA GLU A 416 19.22 -32.59 29.56
C GLU A 416 18.28 -31.50 29.01
N LYS A 417 18.13 -30.38 29.74
CA LYS A 417 17.40 -29.18 29.27
C LYS A 417 18.06 -28.62 28.03
N LYS A 418 19.37 -28.44 28.04
CA LYS A 418 20.12 -27.97 26.87
C LYS A 418 19.99 -28.94 25.71
N GLN A 419 20.09 -30.25 25.95
CA GLN A 419 19.89 -31.26 24.90
C GLN A 419 18.50 -31.12 24.28
N ARG A 420 17.41 -31.04 25.06
CA ARG A 420 16.05 -30.85 24.52
C ARG A 420 15.86 -29.51 23.80
N ILE A 421 16.56 -28.45 24.20
CA ILE A 421 16.53 -27.16 23.49
C ILE A 421 17.30 -27.24 22.17
N ASP A 422 18.52 -27.78 22.19
CA ASP A 422 19.37 -27.98 21.00
C ASP A 422 18.67 -28.94 20.01
N GLU A 423 18.05 -30.01 20.51
CA GLU A 423 17.19 -30.93 19.74
C GLU A 423 15.99 -30.19 19.17
N LYS A 424 15.26 -29.39 19.96
CA LYS A 424 14.09 -28.65 19.44
C LYS A 424 14.47 -27.59 18.38
N GLN A 425 15.65 -27.00 18.48
CA GLN A 425 16.20 -26.06 17.50
C GLN A 425 16.73 -26.77 16.25
N ALA A 426 17.23 -28.01 16.37
CA ALA A 426 17.60 -28.86 15.23
C ALA A 426 16.38 -29.54 14.57
N GLU A 427 15.30 -29.75 15.35
CA GLU A 427 13.97 -30.16 14.90
C GLU A 427 13.11 -29.00 14.38
N GLU A 428 13.62 -27.76 14.26
CA GLU A 428 12.92 -26.73 13.48
C GLU A 428 12.75 -27.26 12.05
N PRO A 429 11.53 -27.64 11.62
CA PRO A 429 11.38 -28.26 10.32
C PRO A 429 11.61 -27.19 9.26
N LYS A 430 11.91 -27.63 8.03
CA LYS A 430 11.89 -26.72 6.86
C LYS A 430 10.52 -26.02 6.74
N ASP A 431 9.47 -26.62 7.30
CA ASP A 431 8.12 -26.07 7.44
C ASP A 431 8.00 -24.89 8.41
N GLU A 432 8.89 -24.71 9.39
CA GLU A 432 8.87 -23.52 10.27
C GLU A 432 9.74 -22.38 9.71
N ILE A 433 10.83 -22.67 9.00
CA ILE A 433 11.49 -21.67 8.15
C ILE A 433 10.49 -21.18 7.09
N ASN A 434 9.72 -22.09 6.47
CA ASN A 434 8.61 -21.74 5.60
C ASN A 434 7.50 -20.97 6.35
N ARG A 435 7.09 -21.36 7.56
CA ARG A 435 6.05 -20.62 8.32
C ARG A 435 6.49 -19.21 8.74
N ARG A 436 7.76 -19.02 9.09
CA ARG A 436 8.34 -17.71 9.41
C ARG A 436 8.54 -16.86 8.14
N LYS A 437 8.88 -17.47 6.99
CA LYS A 437 8.83 -16.79 5.69
C LYS A 437 7.40 -16.46 5.23
N TRP A 438 6.41 -17.31 5.51
CA TRP A 438 4.97 -17.01 5.35
C TRP A 438 4.57 -15.82 6.21
N HIS A 439 4.91 -15.78 7.50
CA HIS A 439 4.64 -14.61 8.35
C HIS A 439 5.35 -13.34 7.83
N LYS A 440 6.60 -13.42 7.33
CA LYS A 440 7.28 -12.29 6.68
C LYS A 440 6.63 -11.84 5.36
N LEU A 441 6.00 -12.75 4.60
CA LEU A 441 5.16 -12.37 3.46
C LEU A 441 3.92 -11.61 3.94
N PHE A 442 3.21 -12.14 4.94
CA PHE A 442 1.92 -11.61 5.39
C PHE A 442 2.03 -10.31 6.22
N ASP A 443 3.14 -10.05 6.93
CA ASP A 443 3.45 -8.75 7.55
C ASP A 443 4.81 -8.17 7.06
N PRO A 444 4.79 -7.25 6.07
CA PRO A 444 6.00 -6.59 5.57
C PRO A 444 6.65 -5.59 6.55
N THR A 445 6.02 -5.24 7.68
CA THR A 445 6.49 -4.14 8.53
C THR A 445 7.71 -4.49 9.38
N ALA A 446 8.04 -5.78 9.52
CA ALA A 446 9.16 -6.25 10.32
C ALA A 446 10.55 -5.94 9.71
N SER A 447 10.70 -5.96 8.37
CA SER A 447 12.02 -5.94 7.71
C SER A 447 12.69 -4.56 7.67
N ARG A 448 11.92 -3.46 7.80
CA ARG A 448 12.48 -2.09 7.79
C ARG A 448 13.17 -1.68 9.11
N GLY A 449 13.20 -2.54 10.13
CA GLY A 449 13.88 -2.28 11.40
C GLY A 449 15.38 -2.55 11.40
N GLU A 450 15.86 -3.56 10.66
CA GLU A 450 17.18 -4.14 10.88
C GLU A 450 18.33 -3.38 10.19
N ALA A 451 18.05 -2.71 9.06
CA ALA A 451 19.04 -1.97 8.25
C ALA A 451 19.62 -0.70 8.91
N ALA A 452 19.10 -0.26 10.06
CA ALA A 452 19.47 1.01 10.69
C ALA A 452 20.61 0.91 11.73
N SER A 453 21.08 -0.29 12.05
CA SER A 453 21.96 -0.55 13.22
C SER A 453 23.46 -0.60 12.92
N THR A 454 23.88 -0.72 11.66
CA THR A 454 25.26 -1.04 11.25
C THR A 454 25.94 0.03 10.37
N ALA A 455 25.54 1.30 10.50
CA ALA A 455 26.15 2.42 9.77
C ALA A 455 26.34 3.69 10.63
N ARG A 456 27.18 3.61 11.68
CA ARG A 456 27.62 4.78 12.47
C ARG A 456 29.10 4.74 12.89
N SER A 457 29.97 5.06 11.95
CA SER A 457 31.27 5.69 12.20
C SER A 457 31.61 6.64 11.03
N ASP A 458 32.29 7.74 11.35
CA ASP A 458 32.98 8.65 10.42
C ASP A 458 32.16 9.43 9.37
N ALA A 459 31.53 10.52 9.82
CA ALA A 459 31.48 11.79 9.07
C ALA A 459 31.23 12.99 10.02
N SER A 460 31.93 14.10 9.81
CA SER A 460 31.81 15.33 10.62
C SER A 460 31.52 16.54 9.74
N ASN A 461 30.58 17.40 10.15
CA ASN A 461 30.23 18.71 9.55
C ASN A 461 29.81 18.66 8.05
N ASP A 462 28.84 19.43 7.57
CA ASP A 462 28.71 20.89 7.72
C ASP A 462 27.25 21.41 7.66
N ASP A 463 27.10 22.72 7.75
CA ASP A 463 25.86 23.52 7.84
C ASP A 463 25.08 23.65 6.51
N CYS A 464 23.74 23.50 6.56
CA CYS A 464 22.81 24.31 5.75
C CYS A 464 21.35 24.26 6.24
N THR A 465 20.52 25.19 5.75
CA THR A 465 19.23 25.58 6.35
C THR A 465 18.04 25.56 5.37
N TYR A 466 16.83 25.59 5.97
CA TYR A 466 15.57 26.22 5.52
C TYR A 466 14.38 25.41 4.92
N LEU A 467 13.23 25.75 5.51
CA LEU A 467 11.88 25.98 4.94
C LEU A 467 10.98 24.81 4.51
N LEU A 468 10.12 24.47 5.46
CA LEU A 468 8.69 24.12 5.26
C LEU A 468 8.00 24.96 4.16
N TRP A 469 7.11 24.33 3.41
CA TRP A 469 5.90 24.96 2.85
C TRP A 469 4.72 23.98 2.93
N THR A 470 3.51 24.50 3.15
CA THR A 470 2.31 23.72 3.52
C THR A 470 1.25 23.63 2.42
N ASP A 471 0.37 22.64 2.54
CA ASP A 471 -0.59 22.19 1.52
C ASP A 471 -1.81 23.10 1.25
N ARG A 472 -2.08 23.30 -0.06
CA ARG A 472 -3.32 22.89 -0.76
C ARG A 472 -4.65 23.67 -0.42
N PRO A 473 -5.89 23.26 -0.83
CA PRO A 473 -6.74 24.15 -1.64
C PRO A 473 -8.16 24.43 -1.05
N PRO A 474 -8.96 25.32 -1.67
CA PRO A 474 -10.35 25.56 -1.26
C PRO A 474 -11.34 24.53 -1.84
N THR A 475 -12.36 24.19 -1.05
CA THR A 475 -13.57 23.47 -1.49
C THR A 475 -14.66 24.43 -1.98
N THR A 476 -15.59 23.92 -2.79
CA THR A 476 -16.82 24.62 -3.16
C THR A 476 -18.04 23.73 -2.94
N GLU A 477 -19.00 24.21 -2.15
CA GLU A 477 -20.36 23.65 -2.12
C GLU A 477 -21.35 24.56 -2.85
N ARG A 478 -22.46 23.97 -3.31
CA ARG A 478 -23.63 24.67 -3.80
C ARG A 478 -24.87 23.89 -3.39
N CYS A 479 -25.83 24.57 -2.75
CA CYS A 479 -27.20 24.10 -2.61
C CYS A 479 -28.20 25.14 -3.14
N LEU A 480 -29.40 24.66 -3.49
CA LEU A 480 -30.54 25.48 -3.92
C LEU A 480 -31.43 25.81 -2.68
N SER A 481 -32.45 26.66 -2.69
CA SER A 481 -33.29 27.17 -3.79
C SER A 481 -34.09 28.45 -3.40
N SER A 482 -35.12 28.78 -4.21
CA SER A 482 -36.33 29.58 -3.90
C SER A 482 -36.39 31.10 -4.18
N THR A 483 -36.88 31.40 -5.39
CA THR A 483 -37.92 32.43 -5.74
C THR A 483 -37.58 33.94 -5.72
N PRO A 484 -38.34 34.78 -6.48
CA PRO A 484 -37.78 36.00 -7.09
C PRO A 484 -38.40 37.34 -6.65
N SER A 485 -37.71 38.45 -6.96
CA SER A 485 -38.30 39.78 -7.19
C SER A 485 -37.40 40.68 -8.05
N SER A 486 -37.97 41.77 -8.57
CA SER A 486 -37.52 42.48 -9.78
C SER A 486 -36.66 43.73 -9.57
N VAL A 487 -35.68 43.92 -10.47
CA VAL A 487 -35.27 45.19 -11.10
C VAL A 487 -34.76 46.34 -10.19
N THR A 488 -33.45 46.60 -10.25
CA THR A 488 -32.93 47.86 -10.84
C THR A 488 -31.47 47.73 -11.28
N THR A 489 -31.15 48.25 -12.46
CA THR A 489 -29.78 48.53 -12.95
C THR A 489 -29.47 50.02 -12.69
N PRO A 490 -28.19 50.46 -12.56
CA PRO A 490 -27.50 50.90 -13.79
C PRO A 490 -25.94 50.81 -13.83
N LEU A 491 -25.44 50.52 -15.04
CA LEU A 491 -24.30 51.12 -15.76
C LEU A 491 -22.81 50.95 -15.32
N HIS A 492 -22.05 50.51 -16.32
CA HIS A 492 -20.65 50.84 -16.68
C HIS A 492 -19.45 50.45 -15.77
N GLY A 493 -18.75 49.41 -16.23
CA GLY A 493 -17.30 49.26 -16.16
C GLY A 493 -16.83 48.39 -17.34
N SER A 494 -15.93 48.87 -18.19
CA SER A 494 -15.54 48.16 -19.43
C SER A 494 -14.53 47.03 -19.19
N HIS A 495 -14.59 45.99 -20.03
CA HIS A 495 -13.71 44.81 -20.01
C HIS A 495 -12.23 45.12 -19.72
N GLY A 496 -11.74 44.66 -18.58
CA GLY A 496 -10.33 44.31 -18.36
C GLY A 496 -10.18 42.80 -18.42
N THR A 497 -9.84 42.23 -19.58
CA THR A 497 -9.63 40.79 -19.71
C THR A 497 -8.33 40.37 -19.03
N SER A 498 -8.42 39.68 -17.90
CA SER A 498 -7.28 38.93 -17.36
C SER A 498 -6.98 37.78 -18.31
N LEU A 499 -5.86 37.84 -19.02
CA LEU A 499 -5.41 36.75 -19.89
C LEU A 499 -4.69 35.69 -19.05
N PHE A 500 -5.22 34.46 -19.10
CA PHE A 500 -4.65 33.23 -18.53
C PHE A 500 -4.70 33.10 -17.00
N ASP A 501 -5.92 33.03 -16.45
CA ASP A 501 -6.15 32.34 -15.18
C ASP A 501 -6.16 30.82 -15.40
N TYR A 502 -5.06 30.14 -15.02
CA TYR A 502 -4.93 28.69 -15.16
C TYR A 502 -5.48 27.97 -13.94
N SER A 503 -6.67 27.36 -14.08
CA SER A 503 -7.25 26.51 -13.04
C SER A 503 -6.26 25.44 -12.54
N GLY A 504 -6.34 25.09 -11.26
CA GLY A 504 -5.47 24.07 -10.66
C GLY A 504 -5.49 22.74 -11.42
N LYS A 505 -6.63 22.34 -11.99
CA LYS A 505 -6.73 21.15 -12.85
C LYS A 505 -5.86 21.25 -14.11
N HIS A 506 -5.84 22.39 -14.79
CA HIS A 506 -4.99 22.60 -15.96
C HIS A 506 -3.50 22.55 -15.59
N LEU A 507 -3.10 23.17 -14.47
CA LEU A 507 -1.71 23.11 -14.00
C LEU A 507 -1.28 21.67 -13.65
N THR A 508 -2.16 20.90 -13.02
CA THR A 508 -1.94 19.48 -12.72
C THR A 508 -1.78 18.65 -14.01
N GLN A 509 -2.65 18.84 -15.02
CA GLN A 509 -2.53 18.15 -16.31
C GLN A 509 -1.25 18.52 -17.06
N LEU A 510 -0.80 19.79 -16.99
CA LEU A 510 0.49 20.21 -17.56
C LEU A 510 1.68 19.56 -16.84
N ARG A 511 1.65 19.45 -15.51
CA ARG A 511 2.68 18.74 -14.73
C ARG A 511 2.75 17.26 -15.10
N LEU A 512 1.61 16.59 -15.23
CA LEU A 512 1.52 15.18 -15.64
C LEU A 512 2.06 14.95 -17.06
N MET A 513 1.66 15.79 -18.03
CA MET A 513 2.18 15.72 -19.41
C MET A 513 3.70 15.96 -19.46
N HIS A 514 4.22 16.88 -18.65
CA HIS A 514 5.65 17.09 -18.52
C HIS A 514 6.36 15.84 -17.94
N HIS A 515 5.86 15.28 -16.84
CA HIS A 515 6.43 14.08 -16.19
C HIS A 515 6.39 12.84 -17.11
N TYR A 516 5.33 12.70 -17.92
CA TYR A 516 5.26 11.67 -18.95
C TYR A 516 6.47 11.75 -19.90
N GLY A 517 6.63 12.90 -20.56
CA GLY A 517 7.65 13.12 -21.58
C GLY A 517 9.09 13.26 -21.07
N THR A 518 9.31 13.56 -19.79
CA THR A 518 10.68 13.76 -19.24
C THR A 518 11.18 12.62 -18.35
N VAL A 519 10.29 11.85 -17.72
CA VAL A 519 10.65 10.78 -16.77
C VAL A 519 10.00 9.44 -17.14
N THR A 520 8.69 9.40 -17.36
CA THR A 520 7.93 8.14 -17.51
C THR A 520 8.36 7.36 -18.76
N VAL A 521 8.56 8.03 -19.89
CA VAL A 521 9.03 7.36 -21.11
C VAL A 521 10.46 6.82 -20.99
N LYS A 522 11.33 7.43 -20.15
CA LYS A 522 12.66 6.88 -19.84
C LYS A 522 12.57 5.64 -18.94
N SER A 523 11.64 5.65 -17.99
CA SER A 523 11.32 4.51 -17.14
C SER A 523 10.87 3.31 -17.99
N PHE A 524 10.00 3.53 -18.98
CA PHE A 524 9.63 2.52 -19.98
C PHE A 524 10.79 2.06 -20.87
N ALA A 525 11.70 2.96 -21.27
CA ALA A 525 12.87 2.60 -22.08
C ALA A 525 13.73 1.54 -21.39
N VAL A 526 13.99 1.71 -20.09
CA VAL A 526 14.72 0.74 -19.26
C VAL A 526 13.88 -0.54 -19.05
N ALA A 527 12.61 -0.39 -18.65
CA ALA A 527 11.71 -1.51 -18.34
C ALA A 527 11.53 -2.51 -19.48
N PHE A 528 11.36 -1.99 -20.70
CA PHE A 528 11.05 -2.81 -21.87
C PHE A 528 12.26 -3.02 -22.79
N GLN A 529 13.40 -2.37 -22.53
CA GLN A 529 14.62 -2.36 -23.35
C GLN A 529 14.42 -1.75 -24.75
N LEU A 530 13.62 -0.68 -24.83
CA LEU A 530 13.16 -0.07 -26.08
C LEU A 530 14.29 0.59 -26.87
N GLN A 531 14.34 0.37 -28.19
CA GLN A 531 15.16 1.19 -29.08
C GLN A 531 14.80 2.68 -29.03
N GLU A 532 15.80 3.55 -29.25
CA GLU A 532 15.68 5.01 -29.28
C GLU A 532 14.53 5.53 -30.15
N ARG A 533 14.23 4.86 -31.28
CA ARG A 533 13.08 5.20 -32.13
C ARG A 533 11.72 4.99 -31.45
N LEU A 534 11.57 3.94 -30.65
CA LEU A 534 10.35 3.69 -29.88
C LEU A 534 10.26 4.66 -28.69
N VAL A 535 11.39 4.98 -28.05
CA VAL A 535 11.47 6.02 -27.01
C VAL A 535 11.03 7.38 -27.57
N GLN A 536 11.55 7.77 -28.74
CA GLN A 536 11.15 9.00 -29.44
C GLN A 536 9.65 9.00 -29.80
N GLY A 537 9.12 7.88 -30.30
CA GLY A 537 7.70 7.75 -30.60
C GLY A 537 6.81 7.90 -29.36
N LEU A 538 7.17 7.25 -28.25
CA LEU A 538 6.48 7.41 -26.96
C LEU A 538 6.61 8.83 -26.40
N GLN A 539 7.72 9.52 -26.63
CA GLN A 539 8.04 10.85 -26.08
C GLN A 539 7.45 12.01 -26.89
N VAL A 540 7.30 11.86 -28.21
CA VAL A 540 6.92 12.95 -29.13
C VAL A 540 5.65 12.63 -29.92
N ASP A 541 5.60 11.49 -30.59
CA ASP A 541 4.47 11.14 -31.47
C ASP A 541 3.20 10.82 -30.67
N VAL A 542 3.33 10.11 -29.54
CA VAL A 542 2.20 9.75 -28.68
C VAL A 542 1.54 10.99 -28.05
N PRO A 543 2.24 11.96 -27.44
CA PRO A 543 1.64 13.24 -27.05
C PRO A 543 1.04 14.02 -28.23
N SER A 544 1.72 14.04 -29.39
CA SER A 544 1.22 14.72 -30.61
C SER A 544 -0.06 14.09 -31.18
N LEU A 545 -0.28 12.80 -30.91
CA LEU A 545 -1.51 12.06 -31.21
C LEU A 545 -2.56 12.26 -30.10
N ALA A 546 -2.15 12.29 -28.83
CA ALA A 546 -3.01 12.52 -27.68
C ALA A 546 -3.75 13.86 -27.76
N PHE A 547 -3.09 14.93 -28.20
CA PHE A 547 -3.73 16.24 -28.43
C PHE A 547 -4.81 16.24 -29.53
N LYS A 548 -4.95 15.15 -30.29
CA LYS A 548 -6.03 14.94 -31.28
C LYS A 548 -7.11 13.97 -30.81
N HIS A 549 -6.84 13.17 -29.77
CA HIS A 549 -7.68 12.07 -29.31
C HIS A 549 -7.77 12.09 -27.76
N PRO A 550 -8.83 12.72 -27.19
CA PRO A 550 -8.93 12.94 -25.75
C PRO A 550 -8.78 11.69 -24.88
N PHE A 551 -9.26 10.53 -25.34
CA PHE A 551 -9.12 9.25 -24.64
C PHE A 551 -7.65 8.78 -24.50
N LEU A 552 -6.81 9.09 -25.50
CA LEU A 552 -5.37 8.82 -25.44
C LEU A 552 -4.68 9.86 -24.54
N LEU A 553 -5.14 11.11 -24.51
CA LEU A 553 -4.67 12.11 -23.56
C LEU A 553 -4.95 11.70 -22.12
N ASP A 554 -6.18 11.25 -21.83
CA ASP A 554 -6.55 10.72 -20.51
C ASP A 554 -5.71 9.49 -20.14
N THR A 555 -5.42 8.61 -21.11
CA THR A 555 -4.52 7.45 -20.90
C THR A 555 -3.08 7.87 -20.63
N VAL A 556 -2.54 8.87 -21.34
CA VAL A 556 -1.19 9.41 -21.11
C VAL A 556 -1.08 10.09 -19.74
N LEU A 557 -2.11 10.84 -19.34
CA LEU A 557 -2.19 11.49 -18.02
C LEU A 557 -2.32 10.44 -16.89
N LEU A 558 -3.09 9.38 -17.09
CA LEU A 558 -3.16 8.23 -16.17
C LEU A 558 -1.80 7.54 -16.03
N VAL A 559 -1.11 7.24 -17.12
CA VAL A 559 0.22 6.61 -17.11
C VAL A 559 1.24 7.46 -16.34
N ALA A 560 1.23 8.78 -16.56
CA ALA A 560 2.04 9.71 -15.79
C ALA A 560 1.69 9.70 -14.30
N THR A 561 0.40 9.63 -13.98
CA THR A 561 -0.15 9.62 -12.62
C THR A 561 0.27 8.36 -11.85
N ILE A 562 0.11 7.17 -12.45
CA ILE A 562 0.54 5.90 -11.83
C ILE A 562 2.06 5.92 -11.64
N HIS A 563 2.83 6.38 -12.64
CA HIS A 563 4.28 6.45 -12.52
C HIS A 563 4.74 7.41 -11.42
N MET A 564 4.12 8.59 -11.27
CA MET A 564 4.38 9.48 -10.13
C MET A 564 4.08 8.77 -8.80
N ALA A 565 2.86 8.25 -8.61
CA ALA A 565 2.47 7.58 -7.38
C ALA A 565 3.36 6.36 -7.03
N SER A 566 3.90 5.68 -8.04
CA SER A 566 4.80 4.53 -7.86
C SER A 566 6.30 4.88 -7.75
N THR A 567 6.69 6.16 -7.82
CA THR A 567 8.09 6.60 -7.75
C THR A 567 8.37 7.79 -6.82
N ASP A 568 7.33 8.52 -6.44
CA ASP A 568 7.35 9.60 -5.44
C ASP A 568 6.26 9.34 -4.38
N PRO A 569 6.62 8.82 -3.20
CA PRO A 569 5.67 8.56 -2.11
C PRO A 569 4.90 9.79 -1.63
N GLN A 570 5.42 11.01 -1.82
CA GLN A 570 4.68 12.24 -1.48
C GLN A 570 3.59 12.57 -2.51
N SER A 571 3.68 12.01 -3.72
CA SER A 571 2.71 12.25 -4.79
C SER A 571 1.47 11.36 -4.73
N VAL A 572 1.50 10.25 -3.99
CA VAL A 572 0.37 9.29 -3.88
C VAL A 572 -0.90 10.01 -3.41
N SER A 573 -0.80 10.87 -2.38
CA SER A 573 -1.93 11.67 -1.88
C SER A 573 -2.30 12.87 -2.76
N MET A 574 -1.57 13.13 -3.86
CA MET A 574 -1.79 14.27 -4.75
C MET A 574 -2.71 13.96 -5.93
N PHE A 575 -2.85 12.70 -6.34
CA PHE A 575 -3.58 12.32 -7.56
C PHE A 575 -4.56 11.16 -7.33
N ASP A 576 -5.83 11.38 -7.67
CA ASP A 576 -6.85 10.32 -7.69
C ASP A 576 -6.65 9.40 -8.91
N VAL A 577 -5.79 8.40 -8.74
CA VAL A 577 -5.44 7.42 -9.77
C VAL A 577 -6.67 6.61 -10.21
N ALA A 578 -7.60 6.33 -9.29
CA ALA A 578 -8.82 5.60 -9.59
C ALA A 578 -9.74 6.38 -10.54
N THR A 579 -9.98 7.67 -10.30
CA THR A 579 -10.76 8.52 -11.22
C THR A 579 -10.10 8.65 -12.59
N TYR A 580 -8.78 8.88 -12.66
CA TYR A 580 -8.08 8.90 -13.96
C TYR A 580 -8.17 7.55 -14.68
N ARG A 581 -8.12 6.43 -13.95
CA ARG A 581 -8.24 5.07 -14.49
C ARG A 581 -9.63 4.79 -15.04
N SER A 582 -10.68 5.11 -14.28
CA SER A 582 -12.07 4.99 -14.72
C SER A 582 -12.37 5.89 -15.91
N GLN A 583 -11.87 7.13 -15.93
CA GLN A 583 -12.03 8.06 -17.05
C GLN A 583 -11.40 7.51 -18.33
N ALA A 584 -10.10 7.14 -18.30
CA ALA A 584 -9.39 6.63 -19.46
C ALA A 584 -10.01 5.32 -20.01
N ILE A 585 -10.33 4.35 -19.15
CA ILE A 585 -10.97 3.09 -19.58
C ILE A 585 -12.36 3.34 -20.16
N SER A 586 -13.16 4.23 -19.59
CA SER A 586 -14.48 4.58 -20.13
C SER A 586 -14.38 5.31 -21.47
N ALA A 587 -13.41 6.22 -21.62
CA ALA A 587 -13.21 6.96 -22.86
C ALA A 587 -12.76 6.03 -24.00
N VAL A 588 -11.80 5.13 -23.76
CA VAL A 588 -11.38 4.11 -24.73
C VAL A 588 -12.56 3.19 -25.10
N ARG A 589 -13.35 2.73 -24.12
CA ARG A 589 -14.53 1.88 -24.39
C ARG A 589 -15.59 2.55 -25.29
N GLY A 590 -15.76 3.87 -25.18
CA GLY A 590 -16.66 4.62 -26.06
C GLY A 590 -16.22 4.61 -27.53
N GLU A 591 -14.92 4.72 -27.77
CA GLU A 591 -14.31 4.72 -29.11
C GLU A 591 -14.31 3.34 -29.78
N LEU A 592 -14.26 2.25 -28.99
CA LEU A 592 -14.31 0.88 -29.51
C LEU A 592 -15.61 0.58 -30.29
N ALA A 593 -16.68 1.34 -30.07
CA ALA A 593 -17.92 1.23 -30.84
C ALA A 593 -17.81 1.82 -32.26
N ASN A 594 -16.84 2.71 -32.52
CA ASN A 594 -16.71 3.47 -33.78
C ASN A 594 -15.23 3.51 -34.23
N ILE A 595 -14.65 2.35 -34.49
CA ILE A 595 -13.27 2.22 -34.97
C ILE A 595 -13.16 2.74 -36.41
N SER A 596 -12.17 3.61 -36.66
CA SER A 596 -11.91 4.27 -37.94
C SER A 596 -10.40 4.38 -38.19
N ASN A 597 -10.01 4.68 -39.44
CA ASN A 597 -8.62 4.91 -39.80
C ASN A 597 -7.96 6.11 -39.06
N GLU A 598 -8.78 7.01 -38.49
CA GLU A 598 -8.29 8.18 -37.74
C GLU A 598 -8.00 7.82 -36.27
N ASN A 599 -8.94 7.17 -35.57
CA ASN A 599 -8.78 6.83 -34.15
C ASN A 599 -8.04 5.50 -33.87
N ILE A 600 -7.96 4.55 -34.82
CA ILE A 600 -7.35 3.23 -34.59
C ILE A 600 -5.91 3.28 -34.06
N ARG A 601 -5.10 4.25 -34.50
CA ARG A 601 -3.71 4.42 -34.00
C ARG A 601 -3.70 4.85 -32.53
N ALA A 602 -4.61 5.73 -32.13
CA ALA A 602 -4.74 6.17 -30.75
C ALA A 602 -5.36 5.09 -29.86
N ILE A 603 -6.31 4.30 -30.36
CA ILE A 603 -6.88 3.13 -29.66
C ILE A 603 -5.77 2.10 -29.38
N ARG A 604 -4.97 1.73 -30.39
CA ARG A 604 -3.81 0.84 -30.24
C ARG A 604 -2.85 1.31 -29.13
N MET A 605 -2.45 2.58 -29.16
CA MET A 605 -1.55 3.12 -28.14
C MET A 605 -2.18 3.18 -26.75
N SER A 606 -3.48 3.48 -26.65
CA SER A 606 -4.19 3.51 -25.36
C SER A 606 -4.25 2.11 -24.75
N SER A 607 -4.63 1.08 -25.53
CA SER A 607 -4.66 -0.31 -25.08
C SER A 607 -3.28 -0.84 -24.68
N LEU A 608 -2.22 -0.49 -25.43
CA LEU A 608 -0.85 -0.86 -25.09
C LEU A 608 -0.41 -0.24 -23.77
N LEU A 609 -0.65 1.06 -23.58
CA LEU A 609 -0.30 1.79 -22.36
C LEU A 609 -1.09 1.30 -21.13
N LEU A 610 -2.39 1.02 -21.28
CA LEU A 610 -3.23 0.47 -20.21
C LEU A 610 -2.82 -0.96 -19.83
N GLY A 611 -2.43 -1.80 -20.80
CA GLY A 611 -1.88 -3.13 -20.53
C GLY A 611 -0.54 -3.04 -19.79
N ALA A 612 0.39 -2.24 -20.32
CA ALA A 612 1.75 -2.09 -19.79
C ALA A 612 1.81 -1.53 -18.36
N THR A 613 0.84 -0.70 -17.95
CA THR A 613 0.78 -0.16 -16.57
C THR A 613 -0.23 -0.84 -15.66
N SER A 614 -0.96 -1.86 -16.13
CA SER A 614 -2.08 -2.45 -15.39
C SER A 614 -1.72 -2.97 -13.99
N PHE A 615 -0.58 -3.64 -13.82
CA PHE A 615 -0.08 -4.10 -12.52
C PHE A 615 0.14 -2.93 -11.54
N ALA A 616 0.91 -1.92 -11.95
CA ALA A 616 1.13 -0.72 -11.13
C ALA A 616 -0.17 0.06 -10.87
N ALA A 617 -1.10 0.08 -11.85
CA ALA A 617 -2.41 0.69 -11.67
C ALA A 617 -3.23 -0.07 -10.61
N ASP A 618 -3.23 -1.40 -10.64
CA ASP A 618 -3.91 -2.23 -9.64
C ASP A 618 -3.26 -2.13 -8.25
N ARG A 619 -1.91 -2.08 -8.15
CA ARG A 619 -1.20 -1.83 -6.89
C ARG A 619 -1.52 -0.46 -6.30
N VAL A 620 -1.40 0.61 -7.10
CA VAL A 620 -1.64 1.99 -6.66
C VAL A 620 -3.12 2.27 -6.36
N THR A 621 -4.07 1.61 -7.03
CA THR A 621 -5.50 1.72 -6.68
C THR A 621 -5.99 0.68 -5.67
N GLY A 622 -5.09 -0.09 -5.04
CA GLY A 622 -5.44 -1.07 -4.00
C GLY A 622 -6.38 -2.19 -4.48
N TYR A 623 -6.37 -2.56 -5.76
CA TYR A 623 -7.36 -3.50 -6.31
C TYR A 623 -7.26 -4.87 -5.63
N SER A 624 -8.36 -5.29 -5.00
CA SER A 624 -8.43 -6.46 -4.13
C SER A 624 -8.37 -7.79 -4.89
N GLY A 625 -8.95 -7.88 -6.09
CA GLY A 625 -8.86 -9.06 -6.96
C GLY A 625 -7.46 -9.29 -7.55
N ILE A 626 -7.29 -10.43 -8.23
CA ILE A 626 -6.00 -10.85 -8.82
C ILE A 626 -5.59 -9.89 -9.97
N TRP A 627 -4.42 -9.27 -9.86
CA TRP A 627 -3.89 -8.28 -10.81
C TRP A 627 -3.52 -8.91 -12.16
N LEU A 628 -2.97 -10.12 -12.15
CA LEU A 628 -2.64 -10.90 -13.35
C LEU A 628 -3.88 -11.20 -14.18
N THR A 629 -5.05 -11.44 -13.56
CA THR A 629 -6.32 -11.64 -14.28
C THR A 629 -6.74 -10.37 -15.04
N ASN A 630 -6.50 -9.18 -14.46
CA ASN A 630 -6.73 -7.90 -15.14
C ASN A 630 -5.75 -7.66 -16.28
N PHE A 631 -4.45 -7.87 -16.03
CA PHE A 631 -3.40 -7.74 -17.05
C PHE A 631 -3.65 -8.66 -18.26
N LEU A 632 -3.99 -9.93 -18.02
CA LEU A 632 -4.28 -10.89 -19.10
C LEU A 632 -5.51 -10.47 -19.91
N ALA A 633 -6.58 -10.00 -19.25
CA ALA A 633 -7.76 -9.48 -19.94
C ALA A 633 -7.47 -8.24 -20.82
N LEU A 634 -6.67 -7.29 -20.33
CA LEU A 634 -6.26 -6.12 -21.09
C LEU A 634 -5.33 -6.50 -22.27
N THR A 635 -4.43 -7.46 -22.05
CA THR A 635 -3.53 -8.02 -23.06
C THR A 635 -4.25 -8.86 -24.12
N ILE A 636 -5.42 -9.45 -23.83
CA ILE A 636 -6.32 -9.97 -24.88
C ILE A 636 -6.88 -8.82 -25.70
N GLY A 637 -7.44 -7.80 -25.07
CA GLY A 637 -8.02 -6.64 -25.75
C GLY A 637 -7.03 -5.93 -26.70
N SER A 638 -5.73 -5.87 -26.36
CA SER A 638 -4.72 -5.30 -27.26
C SER A 638 -4.49 -6.11 -28.54
N ARG A 639 -4.66 -7.45 -28.50
CA ARG A 639 -4.43 -8.34 -29.65
C ARG A 639 -5.44 -8.14 -30.76
N THR A 640 -6.68 -7.80 -30.44
CA THR A 640 -7.76 -7.49 -31.40
C THR A 640 -7.38 -6.38 -32.41
N PHE A 641 -6.42 -5.53 -32.06
CA PHE A 641 -5.98 -4.42 -32.91
C PHE A 641 -4.63 -4.65 -33.61
N MET A 642 -3.94 -5.77 -33.36
CA MET A 642 -2.69 -6.12 -34.06
C MET A 642 -2.95 -6.43 -35.55
N PRO A 643 -2.05 -6.07 -36.49
CA PRO A 643 -2.26 -6.33 -37.91
C PRO A 643 -2.19 -7.82 -38.25
N SER A 644 -3.37 -8.40 -38.50
CA SER A 644 -3.58 -9.77 -38.97
C SER A 644 -3.37 -9.96 -40.47
N GLY A 645 -3.26 -8.88 -41.25
CA GLY A 645 -2.89 -8.91 -42.66
C GLY A 645 -1.37 -8.89 -42.87
N THR A 646 -0.90 -9.50 -43.95
CA THR A 646 0.52 -9.53 -44.37
C THR A 646 0.99 -8.25 -45.08
N GLU A 647 0.06 -7.49 -45.70
CA GLU A 647 0.40 -6.40 -46.64
C GLU A 647 0.88 -5.08 -45.98
N ASP A 648 0.64 -4.88 -44.68
CA ASP A 648 1.03 -3.66 -43.93
C ASP A 648 1.93 -3.98 -42.73
N ARG A 649 2.67 -5.10 -42.79
CA ARG A 649 3.72 -5.44 -41.82
C ARG A 649 5.07 -4.88 -42.29
N PRO A 650 5.77 -4.07 -41.48
CA PRO A 650 7.21 -3.87 -41.69
C PRO A 650 7.89 -5.24 -41.62
N GLU A 651 8.76 -5.57 -42.58
CA GLU A 651 9.39 -6.90 -42.72
C GLU A 651 10.01 -7.42 -41.40
N ARG A 652 10.61 -6.51 -40.64
CA ARG A 652 11.21 -6.78 -39.31
C ARG A 652 10.19 -7.20 -38.23
N TYR A 653 8.96 -6.67 -38.27
CA TYR A 653 7.86 -7.10 -37.40
C TYR A 653 7.24 -8.41 -37.86
N ALA A 654 7.22 -8.68 -39.18
CA ALA A 654 6.86 -10.00 -39.69
C ALA A 654 7.86 -11.04 -39.16
N HIS A 655 9.16 -10.83 -39.35
CA HIS A 655 10.17 -11.80 -38.96
C HIS A 655 10.24 -12.10 -37.45
N GLY A 656 10.08 -11.08 -36.60
CA GLY A 656 9.98 -11.30 -35.15
C GLY A 656 8.74 -12.11 -34.76
N MET A 657 7.59 -11.83 -35.38
CA MET A 657 6.35 -12.60 -35.16
C MET A 657 6.42 -14.00 -35.78
N GLU A 658 7.10 -14.19 -36.91
CA GLU A 658 7.34 -15.50 -37.54
C GLU A 658 8.28 -16.36 -36.69
N LEU A 659 9.30 -15.78 -36.06
CA LEU A 659 10.12 -16.48 -35.07
C LEU A 659 9.26 -16.92 -33.87
N ILE A 660 8.38 -16.04 -33.38
CA ILE A 660 7.51 -16.36 -32.25
C ILE A 660 6.48 -17.43 -32.63
N ASP A 661 5.81 -17.32 -33.79
CA ASP A 661 4.91 -18.36 -34.28
C ASP A 661 5.67 -19.68 -34.54
N THR A 662 6.91 -19.64 -35.03
CA THR A 662 7.71 -20.86 -35.22
C THR A 662 8.12 -21.50 -33.88
N VAL A 663 8.60 -20.73 -32.91
CA VAL A 663 9.02 -21.26 -31.59
C VAL A 663 7.82 -21.65 -30.73
N ILE A 664 6.71 -20.91 -30.79
CA ILE A 664 5.51 -21.19 -29.98
C ILE A 664 4.59 -22.21 -30.67
N VAL A 665 4.27 -22.07 -31.97
CA VAL A 665 3.29 -22.92 -32.70
C VAL A 665 3.91 -24.20 -33.25
N SER A 666 5.11 -24.19 -33.84
CA SER A 666 5.75 -25.45 -34.28
C SER A 666 6.10 -26.36 -33.10
N GLY A 667 6.32 -25.77 -31.92
CA GLY A 667 6.44 -26.46 -30.64
C GLY A 667 5.11 -26.71 -29.91
N VAL A 668 4.01 -27.02 -30.61
CA VAL A 668 2.71 -27.45 -30.01
C VAL A 668 2.55 -28.98 -30.06
N ALA A 669 3.67 -29.71 -30.03
CA ALA A 669 3.68 -30.98 -29.32
C ALA A 669 3.30 -30.71 -27.85
N GLN A 670 2.40 -31.53 -27.26
CA GLN A 670 1.93 -31.36 -25.89
C GLN A 670 2.97 -31.85 -24.86
N ASN A 671 4.17 -31.26 -24.91
CA ASN A 671 5.32 -31.72 -24.15
C ASN A 671 5.32 -31.15 -22.72
N HIS A 672 4.32 -31.53 -21.93
CA HIS A 672 4.18 -31.16 -20.51
C HIS A 672 5.25 -31.82 -19.60
N SER A 673 6.11 -32.67 -20.15
CA SER A 673 7.20 -33.39 -19.47
C SER A 673 8.20 -32.49 -18.74
N LEU A 674 8.34 -31.22 -19.16
CA LEU A 674 9.20 -30.20 -18.53
C LEU A 674 8.48 -29.33 -17.49
N LEU A 675 7.21 -29.58 -17.17
CA LEU A 675 6.57 -29.01 -15.99
C LEU A 675 7.03 -29.78 -14.73
N PRO A 676 7.02 -29.14 -13.54
CA PRO A 676 7.21 -29.87 -12.29
C PRO A 676 6.21 -31.04 -12.13
N PRO A 677 6.63 -32.23 -11.65
CA PRO A 677 5.76 -33.41 -11.62
C PRO A 677 4.43 -33.20 -10.89
N ILE A 678 4.44 -32.44 -9.80
CA ILE A 678 3.21 -32.08 -9.06
C ILE A 678 2.19 -31.33 -9.93
N LEU A 679 2.67 -30.42 -10.80
CA LEU A 679 1.85 -29.70 -11.76
C LEU A 679 1.42 -30.60 -12.93
N GLN A 680 2.24 -31.56 -13.35
CA GLN A 680 1.82 -32.58 -14.33
C GLN A 680 0.66 -33.41 -13.77
N THR A 681 0.75 -33.86 -12.50
CA THR A 681 -0.33 -34.61 -11.83
C THR A 681 -1.62 -33.81 -11.72
N ALA A 682 -1.56 -32.53 -11.33
CA ALA A 682 -2.75 -31.67 -11.28
C ALA A 682 -3.37 -31.41 -12.66
N LEU A 683 -2.58 -31.51 -13.75
CA LEU A 683 -3.04 -31.38 -15.12
C LEU A 683 -3.40 -32.72 -15.79
N HIS A 684 -3.46 -33.82 -15.03
CA HIS A 684 -4.04 -35.08 -15.52
C HIS A 684 -5.57 -35.01 -15.45
N ILE A 685 -6.20 -34.53 -16.52
CA ILE A 685 -7.66 -34.31 -16.62
C ILE A 685 -8.29 -35.42 -17.48
N GLU A 686 -9.08 -36.30 -16.87
CA GLU A 686 -9.74 -37.45 -17.51
C GLU A 686 -11.21 -37.19 -17.90
N GLU A 687 -11.80 -38.09 -18.68
CA GLU A 687 -13.19 -38.00 -19.13
C GLU A 687 -14.17 -38.25 -17.96
N GLY A 688 -14.63 -37.16 -17.36
CA GLY A 688 -15.47 -37.15 -16.15
C GLY A 688 -15.09 -36.05 -15.15
N ASP A 689 -13.93 -35.41 -15.33
CA ASP A 689 -13.47 -34.29 -14.51
C ASP A 689 -14.21 -32.96 -14.81
N ASP A 690 -14.42 -32.12 -13.79
CA ASP A 690 -15.13 -30.83 -13.89
C ASP A 690 -14.44 -29.77 -14.79
N ASP A 691 -13.14 -29.94 -15.08
CA ASP A 691 -12.39 -29.14 -16.06
C ASP A 691 -12.25 -29.84 -17.43
N TRP A 692 -12.75 -31.07 -17.63
CA TRP A 692 -12.63 -31.82 -18.90
C TRP A 692 -13.12 -31.00 -20.11
N ALA A 693 -14.23 -30.25 -19.94
CA ALA A 693 -14.77 -29.39 -20.99
C ALA A 693 -13.81 -28.25 -21.42
N CYS A 694 -12.97 -27.75 -20.51
CA CYS A 694 -12.06 -26.62 -20.74
C CYS A 694 -10.56 -27.00 -20.74
N ARG A 695 -10.23 -28.30 -20.61
CA ARG A 695 -8.85 -28.83 -20.54
C ARG A 695 -7.90 -28.29 -21.61
N HIS A 696 -8.38 -28.05 -22.84
CA HIS A 696 -7.58 -27.48 -23.93
C HIS A 696 -7.02 -26.08 -23.62
N GLU A 697 -7.76 -25.25 -22.87
CA GLU A 697 -7.34 -23.90 -22.50
C GLU A 697 -6.29 -23.95 -21.38
N LEU A 698 -6.49 -24.83 -20.39
CA LEU A 698 -5.52 -25.11 -19.34
C LEU A 698 -4.21 -25.66 -19.93
N TYR A 699 -4.29 -26.65 -20.82
CA TYR A 699 -3.14 -27.26 -21.47
C TYR A 699 -2.37 -26.28 -22.37
N ARG A 700 -3.06 -25.36 -23.07
CA ARG A 700 -2.42 -24.31 -23.88
C ARG A 700 -1.61 -23.34 -23.02
N ALA A 701 -2.17 -22.90 -21.90
CA ALA A 701 -1.48 -22.02 -20.95
C ALA A 701 -0.31 -22.76 -20.27
N ALA A 702 -0.51 -23.99 -19.83
CA ALA A 702 0.51 -24.83 -19.19
C ALA A 702 1.67 -25.19 -20.13
N SER A 703 1.43 -25.48 -21.41
CA SER A 703 2.50 -25.65 -22.42
C SER A 703 3.40 -24.41 -22.54
N GLY A 704 2.85 -23.22 -22.26
CA GLY A 704 3.64 -21.99 -22.19
C GLY A 704 4.53 -21.90 -20.94
N ILE A 705 4.09 -22.47 -19.81
CA ILE A 705 4.91 -22.58 -18.59
C ILE A 705 6.04 -23.60 -18.81
N ALA A 706 5.76 -24.72 -19.50
CA ALA A 706 6.77 -25.73 -19.83
C ALA A 706 7.96 -25.13 -20.60
N LYS A 707 7.70 -24.19 -21.52
CA LYS A 707 8.74 -23.47 -22.26
C LYS A 707 9.58 -22.52 -21.40
N LEU A 708 8.99 -21.93 -20.35
CA LEU A 708 9.76 -21.16 -19.36
C LEU A 708 10.74 -22.04 -18.57
N PHE A 709 10.34 -23.27 -18.20
CA PHE A 709 11.25 -24.26 -17.60
C PHE A 709 12.28 -24.82 -18.60
N GLU A 710 11.90 -25.00 -19.88
CA GLU A 710 12.83 -25.35 -20.96
C GLU A 710 13.91 -24.27 -21.15
N ALA A 711 13.54 -22.99 -21.06
CA ALA A 711 14.47 -21.86 -21.16
C ALA A 711 15.55 -21.85 -20.07
N LEU A 712 15.27 -22.37 -18.86
CA LEU A 712 16.25 -22.49 -17.78
C LEU A 712 17.36 -23.51 -18.08
N HIS A 713 17.13 -24.45 -19.01
CA HIS A 713 18.07 -25.52 -19.34
C HIS A 713 19.07 -25.17 -20.45
N GLN A 714 18.92 -24.01 -21.10
CA GLN A 714 19.75 -23.56 -22.23
C GLN A 714 20.93 -22.70 -21.72
N PRO A 715 22.15 -22.86 -22.28
CA PRO A 715 23.37 -22.36 -21.64
C PRO A 715 23.46 -20.84 -21.47
N HIS A 716 22.87 -20.06 -22.38
CA HIS A 716 22.70 -18.60 -22.29
C HIS A 716 21.34 -18.23 -22.95
N THR A 717 20.60 -17.18 -22.61
CA THR A 717 20.86 -15.99 -21.79
C THR A 717 19.55 -15.57 -21.08
N ARG A 718 19.63 -14.85 -19.95
CA ARG A 718 18.50 -14.15 -19.27
C ARG A 718 17.45 -13.53 -20.20
N LEU A 719 17.88 -12.96 -21.32
CA LEU A 719 17.02 -12.37 -22.35
C LEU A 719 16.00 -13.35 -22.95
N SER A 720 16.34 -14.65 -23.09
CA SER A 720 15.44 -15.69 -23.60
C SER A 720 14.25 -15.90 -22.66
N ILE A 721 14.51 -16.03 -21.35
CA ILE A 721 13.48 -16.17 -20.31
C ILE A 721 12.57 -14.93 -20.33
N VAL A 722 13.16 -13.73 -20.30
CA VAL A 722 12.43 -12.45 -20.36
C VAL A 722 11.56 -12.30 -21.62
N PHE A 723 12.03 -12.80 -22.77
CA PHE A 723 11.31 -12.77 -24.04
C PHE A 723 10.11 -13.74 -24.02
N GLN A 724 10.33 -15.00 -23.64
CA GLN A 724 9.26 -16.00 -23.54
C GLN A 724 8.20 -15.62 -22.49
N LEU A 725 8.63 -15.03 -21.38
CA LEU A 725 7.77 -14.50 -20.33
C LEU A 725 6.87 -13.36 -20.82
N LYS A 726 7.44 -12.41 -21.58
CA LYS A 726 6.65 -11.36 -22.28
C LYS A 726 5.71 -11.94 -23.34
N ALA A 727 6.06 -13.06 -23.96
CA ALA A 727 5.25 -13.71 -25.00
C ALA A 727 4.08 -14.55 -24.44
N TRP A 728 4.25 -15.24 -23.31
CA TRP A 728 3.24 -16.17 -22.75
C TRP A 728 1.81 -15.60 -22.71
N PRO A 729 1.57 -14.35 -22.23
CA PRO A 729 0.25 -13.72 -22.29
C PRO A 729 -0.35 -13.68 -23.70
N PHE A 730 0.46 -13.37 -24.73
CA PHE A 730 -0.01 -13.08 -26.08
C PHE A 730 -0.32 -14.34 -26.90
N PHE A 731 0.39 -15.45 -26.67
CA PHE A 731 0.30 -16.65 -27.51
C PHE A 731 -0.22 -17.90 -26.77
N CYS A 732 0.10 -18.05 -25.48
CA CYS A 732 -0.31 -19.22 -24.67
C CYS A 732 -1.66 -19.01 -23.98
N VAL A 733 -1.97 -17.78 -23.53
CA VAL A 733 -3.25 -17.46 -22.89
C VAL A 733 -4.33 -17.12 -23.91
N SER A 734 -5.46 -17.83 -23.83
CA SER A 734 -6.69 -17.63 -24.60
C SER A 734 -7.76 -16.85 -23.82
N GLU A 735 -8.85 -16.45 -24.49
CA GLU A 735 -9.99 -15.86 -23.81
C GLU A 735 -10.69 -16.85 -22.87
N GLY A 736 -10.82 -18.12 -23.26
CA GLY A 736 -11.33 -19.17 -22.40
C GLY A 736 -10.52 -19.29 -21.10
N PHE A 737 -9.19 -19.29 -21.17
CA PHE A 737 -8.34 -19.32 -19.98
C PHE A 737 -8.57 -18.10 -19.05
N VAL A 738 -8.71 -16.88 -19.60
CA VAL A 738 -9.00 -15.69 -18.79
C VAL A 738 -10.42 -15.73 -18.20
N GLN A 739 -11.38 -16.38 -18.85
CA GLN A 739 -12.70 -16.64 -18.27
C GLN A 739 -12.62 -17.64 -17.10
N LEU A 740 -11.79 -18.70 -17.19
CA LEU A 740 -11.53 -19.63 -16.08
C LEU A 740 -10.86 -18.90 -14.89
N ALA A 741 -9.85 -18.07 -15.16
CA ALA A 741 -9.16 -17.27 -14.14
C ALA A 741 -10.09 -16.27 -13.42
N ARG A 742 -11.07 -15.70 -14.14
CA ARG A 742 -12.14 -14.84 -13.58
C ARG A 742 -13.21 -15.60 -12.81
N GLN A 743 -13.34 -16.91 -13.05
CA GLN A 743 -14.18 -17.83 -12.28
C GLN A 743 -13.41 -18.48 -11.13
N GLU A 744 -12.18 -18.03 -10.86
CA GLU A 744 -11.29 -18.51 -9.79
C GLU A 744 -11.06 -20.03 -9.85
N ARG A 745 -11.16 -20.62 -11.06
CA ARG A 745 -10.98 -22.06 -11.32
C ARG A 745 -9.59 -22.52 -10.85
N PRO A 746 -9.48 -23.51 -9.94
CA PRO A 746 -8.22 -23.83 -9.29
C PRO A 746 -7.05 -24.10 -10.22
N ARG A 747 -7.22 -24.98 -11.21
CA ARG A 747 -6.14 -25.29 -12.18
C ARG A 747 -5.66 -24.08 -12.97
N ALA A 748 -6.53 -23.11 -13.26
CA ALA A 748 -6.14 -21.87 -13.94
C ALA A 748 -5.33 -20.96 -13.01
N LEU A 749 -5.73 -20.84 -11.73
CA LEU A 749 -5.00 -20.07 -10.73
C LEU A 749 -3.64 -20.71 -10.39
N ILE A 750 -3.53 -22.04 -10.34
CA ILE A 750 -2.23 -22.74 -10.18
C ILE A 750 -1.31 -22.46 -11.38
N ILE A 751 -1.79 -22.58 -12.64
CA ILE A 751 -0.97 -22.23 -13.82
C ILE A 751 -0.48 -20.78 -13.76
N MET A 752 -1.33 -19.85 -13.29
CA MET A 752 -0.97 -18.45 -13.08
C MET A 752 0.03 -18.26 -11.93
N ALA A 753 -0.06 -19.02 -10.85
CA ALA A 753 0.90 -19.00 -9.76
C ALA A 753 2.31 -19.36 -10.25
N TYR A 754 2.43 -20.40 -11.08
CA TYR A 754 3.71 -20.75 -11.72
C TYR A 754 4.20 -19.68 -12.70
N TYR A 755 3.33 -18.95 -13.39
CA TYR A 755 3.74 -17.80 -14.23
C TYR A 755 4.30 -16.63 -13.38
N LEU A 756 3.67 -16.31 -12.26
CA LEU A 756 4.07 -15.18 -11.39
C LEU A 756 5.51 -15.29 -10.90
N VAL A 757 5.99 -16.51 -10.62
CA VAL A 757 7.37 -16.78 -10.20
C VAL A 757 8.40 -16.20 -11.17
N PHE A 758 8.17 -16.37 -12.48
CA PHE A 758 9.12 -15.93 -13.50
C PHE A 758 9.15 -14.41 -13.66
N LEU A 759 8.18 -13.65 -13.12
CA LEU A 759 8.25 -12.18 -13.13
C LEU A 759 9.49 -11.64 -12.41
N GLN A 760 10.12 -12.43 -11.53
CA GLN A 760 11.40 -12.11 -10.88
C GLN A 760 12.58 -12.00 -11.87
N TYR A 761 12.47 -12.50 -13.11
CA TYR A 761 13.45 -12.26 -14.18
C TYR A 761 13.25 -10.91 -14.90
N PHE A 762 12.19 -10.15 -14.62
CA PHE A 762 12.12 -8.74 -15.02
C PHE A 762 13.02 -7.86 -14.12
N PRO A 763 13.43 -6.65 -14.56
CA PRO A 763 14.14 -5.74 -13.68
C PRO A 763 13.25 -5.31 -12.51
N ASP A 764 13.84 -5.07 -11.34
CA ASP A 764 13.14 -4.48 -10.21
C ASP A 764 12.77 -3.02 -10.53
N ILE A 765 11.48 -2.79 -10.77
CA ILE A 765 10.88 -1.50 -11.12
C ILE A 765 9.42 -1.44 -10.69
N TRP A 766 8.91 -0.22 -10.56
CA TRP A 766 7.52 0.13 -10.27
C TRP A 766 6.43 -0.66 -11.05
N LEU A 767 6.72 -1.17 -12.25
CA LEU A 767 5.75 -1.97 -13.03
C LEU A 767 5.49 -3.37 -12.47
N TYR A 768 6.49 -3.97 -11.82
CA TYR A 768 6.45 -5.39 -11.40
C TYR A 768 6.65 -5.59 -9.89
N GLU A 769 7.07 -4.53 -9.17
CA GLU A 769 7.07 -4.41 -7.71
C GLU A 769 5.78 -5.01 -7.08
N ASP A 770 5.97 -5.93 -6.13
CA ASP A 770 4.97 -6.69 -5.37
C ASP A 770 3.91 -7.49 -6.17
N VAL A 771 4.05 -7.64 -7.49
CA VAL A 771 3.06 -8.38 -8.30
C VAL A 771 3.00 -9.87 -7.93
N ALA A 772 4.16 -10.54 -7.87
CA ALA A 772 4.21 -11.96 -7.59
C ALA A 772 3.83 -12.27 -6.13
N THR A 773 4.38 -11.53 -5.17
CA THR A 773 4.11 -11.66 -3.72
C THR A 773 2.68 -11.27 -3.33
N GLY A 774 2.07 -10.33 -4.05
CA GLY A 774 0.68 -9.89 -3.86
C GLY A 774 -0.33 -10.89 -4.42
N ASP A 775 -0.20 -11.29 -5.69
CA ASP A 775 -1.18 -12.17 -6.33
C ASP A 775 -1.07 -13.63 -5.85
N LEU A 776 0.13 -14.16 -5.58
CA LEU A 776 0.26 -15.52 -5.00
C LEU A 776 -0.48 -15.64 -3.66
N ARG A 777 -0.46 -14.59 -2.85
CA ARG A 777 -1.19 -14.51 -1.57
C ARG A 777 -2.69 -14.50 -1.76
N LYS A 778 -3.19 -13.76 -2.77
CA LYS A 778 -4.62 -13.76 -3.12
C LYS A 778 -5.05 -15.13 -3.62
N MET A 779 -4.26 -15.77 -4.49
CA MET A 779 -4.51 -17.14 -4.93
C MET A 779 -4.52 -18.12 -3.76
N ALA A 780 -3.57 -18.05 -2.83
CA ALA A 780 -3.52 -18.89 -1.63
C ALA A 780 -4.67 -18.65 -0.62
N ASN A 781 -5.34 -17.49 -0.68
CA ASN A 781 -6.53 -17.22 0.13
C ASN A 781 -7.85 -17.63 -0.56
N ILE A 782 -7.86 -17.70 -1.90
CA ILE A 782 -9.00 -18.11 -2.73
C ILE A 782 -9.05 -19.63 -2.87
N LEU A 783 -7.89 -20.26 -3.04
CA LEU A 783 -7.73 -21.70 -3.15
C LEU A 783 -7.64 -22.31 -1.76
N GLY A 784 -8.48 -23.30 -1.47
CA GLY A 784 -8.51 -23.95 -0.16
C GLY A 784 -7.25 -24.75 0.16
N PRO A 785 -7.10 -25.22 1.42
CA PRO A 785 -5.93 -25.98 1.87
C PRO A 785 -5.59 -27.20 1.01
N GLU A 786 -6.56 -27.79 0.31
CA GLU A 786 -6.39 -28.89 -0.63
C GLU A 786 -5.54 -28.54 -1.87
N TRP A 787 -5.32 -27.26 -2.17
CA TRP A 787 -4.44 -26.78 -3.25
C TRP A 787 -3.08 -26.26 -2.75
N HIS A 788 -2.84 -26.20 -1.43
CA HIS A 788 -1.60 -25.66 -0.87
C HIS A 788 -0.35 -26.41 -1.33
N GLU A 789 -0.43 -27.73 -1.55
CA GLU A 789 0.69 -28.53 -2.05
C GLU A 789 1.14 -28.03 -3.44
N LEU A 790 0.18 -27.70 -4.31
CA LEU A 790 0.42 -27.17 -5.67
C LEU A 790 0.92 -25.73 -5.69
N LEU A 791 0.68 -24.96 -4.61
CA LEU A 791 1.24 -23.63 -4.41
C LEU A 791 2.62 -23.65 -3.74
N SER A 792 3.06 -24.77 -3.17
CA SER A 792 4.31 -24.85 -2.41
C SER A 792 5.53 -24.39 -3.20
N VAL A 793 5.66 -24.83 -4.46
CA VAL A 793 6.77 -24.44 -5.35
C VAL A 793 6.70 -22.96 -5.73
N PRO A 794 5.58 -22.40 -6.23
CA PRO A 794 5.47 -20.96 -6.45
C PRO A 794 5.75 -20.10 -5.22
N MET A 795 5.24 -20.49 -4.04
CA MET A 795 5.45 -19.73 -2.81
C MET A 795 6.89 -19.83 -2.29
N ALA A 796 7.57 -20.97 -2.45
CA ALA A 796 8.99 -21.08 -2.14
C ALA A 796 9.87 -20.29 -3.14
N ALA A 797 9.50 -20.27 -4.43
CA ALA A 797 10.27 -19.60 -5.47
C ALA A 797 10.18 -18.06 -5.40
N VAL A 798 9.08 -17.49 -4.89
CA VAL A 798 8.95 -16.03 -4.66
C VAL A 798 9.69 -15.54 -3.39
N LEU A 799 10.40 -16.45 -2.71
CA LEU A 799 11.18 -16.21 -1.50
C LEU A 799 12.69 -16.37 -1.72
N MET A 800 13.13 -16.31 -2.99
CA MET A 800 14.53 -16.37 -3.41
C MET A 800 15.02 -14.97 -3.79
N GLU A 801 16.09 -14.50 -3.14
CA GLU A 801 16.54 -13.11 -3.23
C GLU A 801 17.42 -12.83 -4.47
N ASP A 802 17.86 -13.87 -5.18
CA ASP A 802 18.71 -13.75 -6.37
C ASP A 802 18.30 -14.68 -7.52
N GLU A 803 18.61 -14.25 -8.74
CA GLU A 803 18.25 -14.91 -10.00
C GLU A 803 18.92 -16.29 -10.18
N SER A 804 20.07 -16.55 -9.53
CA SER A 804 20.78 -17.82 -9.63
C SER A 804 20.17 -18.87 -8.70
N SER A 805 19.92 -18.54 -7.44
CA SER A 805 19.20 -19.42 -6.50
C SER A 805 17.78 -19.73 -6.99
N LEU A 806 17.10 -18.74 -7.59
CA LEU A 806 15.80 -18.95 -8.23
C LEU A 806 15.89 -19.95 -9.39
N THR A 807 16.88 -19.77 -10.28
CA THR A 807 17.09 -20.67 -11.43
C THR A 807 17.42 -22.09 -10.97
N GLU A 808 18.32 -22.24 -9.99
CA GLU A 808 18.70 -23.54 -9.44
C GLU A 808 17.51 -24.23 -8.76
N PHE A 809 16.77 -23.49 -7.91
CA PHE A 809 15.58 -24.02 -7.25
C PHE A 809 14.52 -24.51 -8.24
N LEU A 810 14.27 -23.75 -9.32
CA LEU A 810 13.28 -24.12 -10.34
C LEU A 810 13.74 -25.32 -11.19
N LEU A 811 15.03 -25.41 -11.52
CA LEU A 811 15.60 -26.58 -12.20
C LEU A 811 15.46 -27.85 -11.35
N GLN A 812 15.65 -27.77 -10.03
CA GLN A 812 15.45 -28.89 -9.10
C GLN A 812 13.99 -29.41 -9.04
N GLN A 813 13.01 -28.68 -9.60
CA GLN A 813 11.61 -29.11 -9.60
C GLN A 813 11.22 -29.98 -10.82
N VAL A 814 12.10 -30.15 -11.80
CA VAL A 814 11.81 -30.80 -13.09
C VAL A 814 12.65 -32.09 -13.25
N PRO A 815 12.15 -33.18 -13.87
CA PRO A 815 12.93 -34.39 -14.09
C PRO A 815 14.15 -34.16 -15.01
N ASP A 816 15.22 -34.91 -14.78
CA ASP A 816 16.47 -34.81 -15.56
C ASP A 816 16.25 -34.94 -17.09
N LYS A 817 16.88 -34.01 -17.81
CA LYS A 817 16.79 -33.73 -19.26
C LYS A 817 16.34 -34.88 -20.18
N PRO A 818 15.32 -34.65 -21.05
CA PRO A 818 15.37 -35.21 -22.40
C PRO A 818 16.51 -34.56 -23.19
N THR A 819 17.34 -35.36 -23.87
CA THR A 819 18.42 -34.86 -24.73
C THR A 819 17.87 -34.23 -26.00
N MET A 820 18.05 -32.92 -26.20
CA MET A 820 17.61 -32.21 -27.40
C MET A 820 18.55 -32.45 -28.60
N ASN A 821 18.01 -32.37 -29.82
CA ASN A 821 18.70 -32.71 -31.07
C ASN A 821 19.80 -31.67 -31.44
N PRO A 822 21.06 -32.08 -31.72
CA PRO A 822 22.15 -31.15 -32.05
C PRO A 822 21.91 -30.19 -33.23
N GLU A 823 21.03 -30.55 -34.18
CA GLU A 823 20.72 -29.72 -35.36
C GLU A 823 20.15 -28.33 -35.04
N PHE A 824 19.68 -28.08 -33.80
CA PHE A 824 19.18 -26.76 -33.38
C PHE A 824 20.27 -25.73 -33.05
N ILE A 825 21.55 -26.12 -32.94
CA ILE A 825 22.63 -25.23 -32.48
C ILE A 825 23.15 -24.33 -33.62
N GLU A 826 23.29 -24.86 -34.84
CA GLU A 826 23.88 -24.12 -35.98
C GLU A 826 23.05 -22.90 -36.46
N LEU A 827 21.79 -22.76 -35.99
CA LEU A 827 20.92 -21.61 -36.31
C LEU A 827 21.00 -20.46 -35.28
N TRP A 828 21.72 -20.62 -34.17
CA TRP A 828 21.76 -19.63 -33.08
C TRP A 828 23.10 -18.90 -32.91
N GLU A 829 24.21 -19.40 -33.44
CA GLU A 829 25.53 -18.79 -33.23
C GLU A 829 25.81 -17.57 -34.13
N ASP A 830 25.02 -17.34 -35.18
CA ASP A 830 25.30 -16.34 -36.24
C ASP A 830 24.85 -14.90 -35.88
N GLY A 831 25.17 -14.45 -34.66
CA GLY A 831 25.37 -13.04 -34.27
C GLY A 831 24.19 -12.03 -34.34
N ALA A 832 23.01 -12.42 -34.80
CA ALA A 832 21.94 -11.49 -35.21
C ALA A 832 21.16 -10.80 -34.06
N LEU A 833 21.48 -11.05 -32.79
CA LEU A 833 20.72 -10.55 -31.62
C LEU A 833 21.12 -9.15 -31.11
N ILE A 834 21.90 -8.39 -31.88
CA ILE A 834 22.19 -6.96 -31.58
C ILE A 834 21.65 -6.04 -32.71
N SER A 835 20.35 -6.12 -33.06
CA SER A 835 19.57 -4.98 -33.62
C SER A 835 18.10 -5.27 -34.05
N LEU A 836 17.16 -5.46 -33.11
CA LEU A 836 15.71 -5.24 -33.33
C LEU A 836 15.04 -4.56 -32.11
N PRO A 837 13.81 -3.98 -32.22
CA PRO A 837 13.41 -2.77 -31.46
C PRO A 837 12.78 -2.90 -30.08
#